data_AF-A0A1Q9EHX3-F1
#
_entry.id   AF-A0A1Q9EHX3-F1
#
_cell.length_a   1.000
_cell.length_b   1.000
_cell.length_c   1.000
_cell.angle_alpha   90.00
_cell.angle_beta   90.00
_cell.angle_gamma   90.00
#
_symmetry.space_group_name_H-M   'P 1'
#
loop_
_entity.id
_entity.type
_entity.pdbx_description
1 polymer ?
#
loop_
_entity_poly.entity_id
_entity_poly.type
_entity_poly.pdbx_seq_one_letter_code
_entity_poly.pdbx_strand_id
1 'polypeptide(L)'
;MAVLWWSPAEKLIVSEALGSVGDLLHTIRNTPVTFTNVKHTGYSRELRYHVEMWPRFLRDGGGIYSTPDWSYGPRYQSDLLSDLRKEWQQWLLEKHILARLAQHVATHCENPLFTEDETAWLQQSFKRFSDKHSTSQDWDFSVPPGQPYCLSALSRLSHLIADKDTSLFPALMQGVPTGFDKDIPRSHTLRPRRETDSDEGHELLICEGNWKGAEEDPALLQQLIEEELAAGYLEVIPDLETAFRRWGKERVAVGKVNIVKAPGRSPRLVVDNSICNTNHCCHVPEQFSMPSLQDIQASFPLREDNEEVQGFSLDVKGAHKTSRVREQDILVSWAYASRNVCFFTRSAPFGATFSSHWFARLGGFFTRCLHLLIWLAHVLLLYVDDLLLFQNSKVLPLSSALTLAFGACFKIPLSWKKLQMGQTITWIGWEINLSSACFSLPEEAKRNKLYELVSECLRHRQVSRKQLDKLLGLLQWILHGMPTLRPWLSSLYDDMHRPLGTNVSINPTLWAGIGSHLDEELRFTSPPPGTAISKGAKLLSARHFDMHTKADLVKVPVSTQRIWMRVADPTSSRRKLCPDSVDVLRFFQHLSSVEWRPRPLRPPALVAMESAADAFGKGDQCGIGGWLRFPSGRTIWFSQLFDVQQFTALGIPVQSDANLDISSYETLAQCFVLLAFWKCSGAGRLVLPALSDNSGAEAVCNKLYTSKVPLNLFVRKLCMWSALSGVSLECSHIAGEKNDDADFLSQWNGDASTLPSRFRSEDRFSVDLPASWNVAFSVSLFPQHAKLLWKLPASYTLGPSSAKPAKQL
;
A
#
# COMPACT_ATOMS: atom_id res chain seq x y z
N MET A 1 -18.35 3.90 19.31
CA MET A 1 -17.80 5.22 19.70
C MET A 1 -16.58 5.00 20.58
N ALA A 2 -15.38 5.24 20.05
CA ALA A 2 -14.14 5.35 20.80
C ALA A 2 -13.28 6.39 20.08
N VAL A 3 -13.67 7.65 20.20
CA VAL A 3 -12.82 8.79 19.86
C VAL A 3 -11.96 9.00 21.09
N LEU A 4 -10.71 8.56 21.05
CA LEU A 4 -9.78 8.70 22.17
C LEU A 4 -9.35 10.16 22.27
N TRP A 5 -9.70 10.75 23.40
CA TRP A 5 -9.31 12.07 23.88
C TRP A 5 -7.84 12.07 24.32
N TRP A 6 -7.12 13.15 24.05
CA TRP A 6 -5.79 13.45 24.59
C TRP A 6 -5.68 14.97 24.63
N SER A 7 -5.35 15.51 25.80
CA SER A 7 -5.13 16.92 26.06
C SER A 7 -3.65 17.28 25.88
N PRO A 8 -3.29 18.56 25.75
CA PRO A 8 -1.91 19.02 25.51
C PRO A 8 -0.93 18.90 26.70
N ALA A 9 -1.30 18.24 27.81
CA ALA A 9 -0.57 18.31 29.07
C ALA A 9 0.33 17.08 29.37
N GLU A 10 1.27 16.76 28.47
CA GLU A 10 2.38 15.83 28.76
C GLU A 10 3.69 16.38 28.18
N LYS A 11 4.09 17.55 28.68
CA LYS A 11 5.39 18.18 28.40
C LYS A 11 6.41 18.07 29.54
N LEU A 12 6.11 17.37 30.62
CA LEU A 12 7.04 17.19 31.75
C LEU A 12 6.90 15.77 32.29
N ILE A 13 8.01 15.21 32.80
CA ILE A 13 8.23 13.85 33.33
C ILE A 13 8.84 12.86 32.33
N VAL A 14 10.02 13.19 31.79
CA VAL A 14 11.05 12.18 31.37
C VAL A 14 12.45 12.71 31.68
N SER A 15 12.72 13.20 32.91
CA SER A 15 14.07 13.69 33.27
C SER A 15 14.70 13.08 34.51
N GLU A 16 14.17 12.01 35.11
CA GLU A 16 14.72 11.52 36.40
C GLU A 16 15.02 10.02 36.50
N ALA A 17 15.09 9.24 35.42
CA ALA A 17 15.22 7.78 35.55
C ALA A 17 16.29 7.05 34.71
N LEU A 18 17.34 7.71 34.20
CA LEU A 18 18.44 6.99 33.54
C LEU A 18 19.82 7.55 33.95
N GLY A 19 20.38 6.95 34.99
CA GLY A 19 21.79 7.11 35.37
C GLY A 19 22.71 6.36 34.40
N SER A 20 23.77 7.08 33.98
CA SER A 20 25.02 6.65 33.33
C SER A 20 24.95 5.73 32.09
N VAL A 21 25.04 6.35 30.92
CA VAL A 21 25.27 5.74 29.58
C VAL A 21 26.78 5.51 29.28
N GLY A 22 27.64 5.52 30.30
CA GLY A 22 29.11 5.54 30.13
C GLY A 22 29.76 4.21 29.72
N ASP A 23 29.23 3.08 30.18
CA ASP A 23 30.01 1.82 30.17
C ASP A 23 29.64 0.82 29.07
N LEU A 24 28.57 1.05 28.30
CA LEU A 24 28.14 0.11 27.24
C LEU A 24 28.88 0.29 25.90
N LEU A 25 29.53 1.44 25.69
CA LEU A 25 30.18 1.78 24.42
C LEU A 25 31.59 1.19 24.25
N HIS A 26 32.19 0.66 25.31
CA HIS A 26 33.59 0.21 25.26
C HIS A 26 33.76 -1.26 24.82
N THR A 27 32.72 -2.10 24.91
CA THR A 27 32.81 -3.55 24.65
C THR A 27 32.52 -3.95 23.20
N ILE A 28 31.93 -3.05 22.39
CA ILE A 28 31.58 -3.34 20.98
C ILE A 28 32.76 -3.09 20.01
N ARG A 29 33.84 -2.43 20.46
CA ARG A 29 34.90 -1.93 19.56
C ARG A 29 35.94 -2.95 19.06
N ASN A 30 36.04 -4.18 19.60
CA ASN A 30 37.26 -5.00 19.42
C ASN A 30 37.09 -6.45 18.95
N THR A 31 36.03 -6.81 18.21
CA THR A 31 35.93 -8.18 17.64
C THR A 31 36.29 -8.18 16.14
N PRO A 32 37.44 -8.74 15.73
CA PRO A 32 37.80 -8.81 14.31
C PRO A 32 37.11 -10.00 13.63
N VAL A 33 36.41 -9.74 12.52
CA VAL A 33 35.79 -10.79 11.68
C VAL A 33 36.58 -10.92 10.38
N THR A 34 37.23 -12.07 10.20
CA THR A 34 37.90 -12.47 8.95
C THR A 34 36.91 -13.11 7.98
N PHE A 35 36.86 -12.61 6.75
CA PHE A 35 36.08 -13.19 5.66
C PHE A 35 36.95 -14.17 4.84
N THR A 36 36.55 -15.43 4.78
CA THR A 36 37.09 -16.40 3.80
C THR A 36 36.04 -16.78 2.75
N ASN A 37 36.43 -16.63 1.48
CA ASN A 37 35.71 -17.01 0.26
C ASN A 37 35.29 -18.49 0.24
N VAL A 38 34.04 -18.79 -0.15
CA VAL A 38 33.67 -20.11 -0.71
C VAL A 38 32.68 -19.97 -1.87
N LYS A 39 32.96 -20.70 -2.95
CA LYS A 39 32.28 -20.79 -4.24
C LYS A 39 31.00 -21.65 -4.19
N HIS A 40 30.14 -21.44 -5.19
CA HIS A 40 28.98 -22.22 -5.65
C HIS A 40 28.88 -23.70 -5.20
N THR A 41 27.70 -24.10 -4.69
CA THR A 41 26.79 -25.15 -5.22
C THR A 41 25.58 -25.39 -4.29
N GLY A 42 24.39 -25.61 -4.87
CA GLY A 42 23.39 -26.61 -4.42
C GLY A 42 22.55 -26.36 -3.15
N TYR A 43 21.24 -26.24 -3.36
CA TYR A 43 20.10 -26.28 -2.43
C TYR A 43 20.25 -26.93 -1.02
N SER A 44 19.68 -26.18 -0.06
CA SER A 44 18.90 -26.58 1.12
C SER A 44 19.56 -26.63 2.52
N ARG A 45 18.90 -25.84 3.40
CA ARG A 45 18.75 -25.93 4.86
C ARG A 45 19.93 -25.58 5.78
N GLU A 46 19.53 -24.88 6.85
CA GLU A 46 20.23 -24.59 8.10
C GLU A 46 21.23 -23.42 8.11
N LEU A 47 20.68 -22.21 8.29
CA LEU A 47 21.27 -21.12 9.06
C LEU A 47 20.11 -20.28 9.65
N ARG A 48 19.59 -20.69 10.80
CA ARG A 48 18.86 -19.83 11.75
C ARG A 48 19.84 -19.48 12.87
N TYR A 49 19.60 -18.34 13.53
CA TYR A 49 20.42 -17.69 14.58
C TYR A 49 21.46 -16.69 14.08
N HIS A 50 20.96 -15.61 13.48
CA HIS A 50 21.06 -14.25 13.99
C HIS A 50 19.98 -13.44 13.26
N VAL A 51 18.86 -13.16 13.93
CA VAL A 51 17.84 -12.26 13.37
C VAL A 51 18.34 -10.83 13.58
N GLU A 52 19.38 -10.45 12.84
CA GLU A 52 19.37 -9.11 12.28
C GLU A 52 18.23 -9.11 11.29
N MET A 53 17.22 -8.27 11.55
CA MET A 53 16.15 -7.97 10.61
C MET A 53 16.75 -7.89 9.19
N TRP A 54 16.48 -8.88 8.34
CA TRP A 54 16.38 -8.54 6.93
C TRP A 54 15.15 -7.63 6.88
N PRO A 55 15.33 -6.31 6.70
CA PRO A 55 14.21 -5.41 6.76
C PRO A 55 13.25 -5.83 5.65
N ARG A 56 11.95 -5.66 5.86
CA ARG A 56 11.06 -5.42 4.70
C ARG A 56 11.81 -4.45 3.82
N PHE A 57 12.29 -4.88 2.64
CA PHE A 57 13.16 -4.06 1.79
C PHE A 57 12.58 -2.66 1.74
N LEU A 58 13.26 -1.71 2.37
CA LEU A 58 12.79 -0.34 2.45
C LEU A 58 12.83 0.20 1.03
N ARG A 59 11.69 0.71 0.56
CA ARG A 59 11.53 1.14 -0.83
C ARG A 59 11.67 2.64 -0.88
N ASP A 60 12.49 3.11 -1.82
CA ASP A 60 12.73 4.52 -2.12
C ASP A 60 12.44 4.88 -3.58
N GLY A 61 12.04 3.91 -4.40
CA GLY A 61 11.88 4.10 -5.86
C GLY A 61 13.18 4.02 -6.66
N GLY A 62 14.34 3.86 -6.00
CA GLY A 62 15.68 3.71 -6.59
C GLY A 62 16.02 2.30 -7.07
N GLY A 63 15.16 1.31 -6.84
CA GLY A 63 15.39 -0.10 -7.20
C GLY A 63 16.10 -0.91 -6.12
N ILE A 64 16.51 -2.14 -6.42
CA ILE A 64 17.03 -3.11 -5.43
C ILE A 64 18.42 -2.76 -4.87
N TYR A 65 19.13 -1.82 -5.49
CA TYR A 65 20.45 -1.33 -5.06
C TYR A 65 20.38 0.02 -4.33
N SER A 66 19.19 0.44 -3.93
CA SER A 66 18.94 1.73 -3.28
C SER A 66 18.10 1.51 -2.01
N THR A 67 18.31 2.36 -1.02
CA THR A 67 17.56 2.36 0.24
C THR A 67 17.24 3.79 0.65
N PRO A 68 16.06 4.06 1.21
CA PRO A 68 15.61 5.44 1.48
C PRO A 68 16.48 6.16 2.49
N ASP A 69 16.87 5.51 3.59
CA ASP A 69 17.67 6.11 4.66
C ASP A 69 19.18 5.97 4.39
N TRP A 70 19.83 7.13 4.25
CA TRP A 70 21.25 7.30 4.00
C TRP A 70 22.03 7.81 5.22
N SER A 71 21.48 7.74 6.44
CA SER A 71 22.18 8.12 7.67
C SER A 71 23.54 7.43 7.85
N TYR A 72 23.68 6.17 7.44
CA TYR A 72 24.95 5.44 7.48
C TYR A 72 25.78 5.57 6.20
N GLY A 73 25.26 6.26 5.18
CA GLY A 73 25.84 6.32 3.84
C GLY A 73 26.11 4.94 3.21
N PRO A 74 26.83 4.91 2.08
CA PRO A 74 27.26 3.68 1.48
C PRO A 74 28.57 3.25 2.14
N ARG A 75 28.50 2.32 3.12
CA ARG A 75 29.66 1.88 3.94
C ARG A 75 30.89 1.41 3.15
N TYR A 76 30.73 1.11 1.86
CA TYR A 76 31.77 0.53 1.01
C TYR A 76 31.92 1.20 -0.37
N GLN A 77 31.27 2.35 -0.63
CA GLN A 77 31.44 3.05 -1.90
C GLN A 77 32.40 4.23 -1.78
N SER A 78 33.23 4.41 -2.79
CA SER A 78 34.03 5.62 -2.96
C SER A 78 33.14 6.81 -3.29
N ASP A 79 33.42 7.95 -2.66
CA ASP A 79 32.72 9.22 -2.92
C ASP A 79 33.17 9.86 -4.23
N LEU A 80 32.70 9.27 -5.34
CA LEU A 80 33.09 9.69 -6.70
C LEU A 80 32.67 11.13 -7.03
N LEU A 81 31.64 11.66 -6.36
CA LEU A 81 31.08 12.98 -6.64
C LEU A 81 31.54 14.05 -5.63
N SER A 82 32.50 13.74 -4.73
CA SER A 82 33.00 14.67 -3.71
C SER A 82 33.40 16.03 -4.28
N ASP A 83 34.24 16.03 -5.32
CA ASP A 83 34.81 17.26 -5.85
C ASP A 83 33.75 18.13 -6.53
N LEU A 84 32.86 17.50 -7.31
CA LEU A 84 31.70 18.17 -7.90
C LEU A 84 30.79 18.75 -6.83
N ARG A 85 30.44 17.94 -5.82
CA ARG A 85 29.56 18.33 -4.72
C ARG A 85 30.12 19.55 -3.99
N LYS A 86 31.41 19.54 -3.64
CA LYS A 86 32.06 20.67 -2.96
C LYS A 86 32.06 21.94 -3.81
N GLU A 87 32.40 21.84 -5.09
CA GLU A 87 32.38 22.98 -6.02
C GLU A 87 30.97 23.58 -6.13
N TRP A 88 29.95 22.74 -6.30
CA TRP A 88 28.56 23.18 -6.38
C TRP A 88 28.08 23.76 -5.05
N GLN A 89 28.39 23.13 -3.91
CA GLN A 89 28.02 23.67 -2.59
C GLN A 89 28.59 25.07 -2.37
N GLN A 90 29.87 25.27 -2.68
CA GLN A 90 30.50 26.58 -2.57
C GLN A 90 29.82 27.61 -3.47
N TRP A 91 29.61 27.28 -4.74
CA TRP A 91 28.98 28.18 -5.70
C TRP A 91 27.53 28.53 -5.32
N LEU A 92 26.75 27.55 -4.84
CA LEU A 92 25.37 27.76 -4.37
C LEU A 92 25.31 28.74 -3.20
N LEU A 93 26.30 28.69 -2.29
CA LEU A 93 26.43 29.61 -1.17
C LEU A 93 26.83 31.02 -1.63
N GLU A 94 27.83 31.12 -2.51
CA GLU A 94 28.32 32.39 -3.06
C GLU A 94 27.24 33.13 -3.88
N LYS A 95 26.39 32.38 -4.60
CA LYS A 95 25.26 32.94 -5.36
C LYS A 95 23.98 33.12 -4.54
N HIS A 96 24.04 32.88 -3.23
CA HIS A 96 22.91 32.99 -2.31
C HIS A 96 21.66 32.20 -2.79
N ILE A 97 21.87 31.04 -3.41
CA ILE A 97 20.79 30.22 -3.98
C ILE A 97 19.84 29.72 -2.88
N LEU A 98 20.35 29.45 -1.68
CA LEU A 98 19.53 28.98 -0.56
C LEU A 98 18.47 30.02 -0.16
N ALA A 99 18.85 31.30 -0.12
CA ALA A 99 17.92 32.39 0.18
C ALA A 99 16.90 32.57 -0.95
N ARG A 100 17.35 32.48 -2.21
CA ARG A 100 16.46 32.49 -3.38
C ARG A 100 15.47 31.33 -3.37
N LEU A 101 15.91 30.13 -3.01
CA LEU A 101 15.06 28.94 -2.89
C LEU A 101 13.99 29.14 -1.80
N ALA A 102 14.37 29.64 -0.63
CA ALA A 102 13.41 29.95 0.42
C ALA A 102 12.35 30.96 -0.07
N GLN A 103 12.77 32.03 -0.75
CA GLN A 103 11.85 33.02 -1.34
C GLN A 103 10.98 32.41 -2.45
N HIS A 104 11.55 31.54 -3.27
CA HIS A 104 10.88 30.88 -4.38
C HIS A 104 9.72 30.01 -3.89
N VAL A 105 9.96 29.22 -2.83
CA VAL A 105 8.94 28.42 -2.16
C VAL A 105 7.90 29.31 -1.48
N ALA A 106 8.33 30.34 -0.74
CA ALA A 106 7.43 31.26 -0.03
C ALA A 106 6.48 32.04 -0.96
N THR A 107 6.91 32.31 -2.20
CA THR A 107 6.12 33.03 -3.21
C THR A 107 5.36 32.11 -4.17
N HIS A 108 5.48 30.78 -4.02
CA HIS A 108 4.92 29.81 -4.96
C HIS A 108 5.32 30.10 -6.42
N CYS A 109 6.57 30.47 -6.64
CA CYS A 109 7.05 30.89 -7.96
C CYS A 109 6.99 29.72 -8.97
N GLU A 110 6.42 29.96 -10.15
CA GLU A 110 6.30 28.93 -11.20
C GLU A 110 7.50 28.92 -12.17
N ASN A 111 8.36 29.94 -12.12
CA ASN A 111 9.53 30.04 -12.99
C ASN A 111 10.70 29.19 -12.46
N PRO A 112 11.64 28.76 -13.33
CA PRO A 112 12.84 28.08 -12.89
C PRO A 112 13.66 28.88 -11.86
N LEU A 113 14.20 28.18 -10.85
CA LEU A 113 15.04 28.82 -9.82
C LEU A 113 16.35 29.36 -10.41
N PHE A 114 16.96 28.63 -11.34
CA PHE A 114 18.23 28.98 -11.97
C PHE A 114 18.00 29.68 -13.31
N THR A 115 18.82 30.68 -13.61
CA THR A 115 18.84 31.32 -14.94
C THR A 115 19.51 30.42 -15.98
N GLU A 116 19.41 30.80 -17.26
CA GLU A 116 20.10 30.09 -18.33
C GLU A 116 21.62 30.15 -18.17
N ASP A 117 22.18 31.30 -17.79
CA ASP A 117 23.62 31.48 -17.52
C ASP A 117 24.09 30.62 -16.34
N GLU A 118 23.29 30.54 -15.28
CA GLU A 118 23.57 29.69 -14.12
C GLU A 118 23.52 28.22 -14.48
N THR A 119 22.57 27.83 -15.34
CA THR A 119 22.48 26.46 -15.85
C THR A 119 23.70 26.14 -16.72
N ALA A 120 24.12 27.06 -17.59
CA ALA A 120 25.31 26.89 -18.42
C ALA A 120 26.58 26.77 -17.55
N TRP A 121 26.66 27.54 -16.46
CA TRP A 121 27.75 27.42 -15.50
C TRP A 121 27.79 26.03 -14.83
N LEU A 122 26.64 25.50 -14.40
CA LEU A 122 26.55 24.16 -13.80
C LEU A 122 27.02 23.07 -14.77
N GLN A 123 26.64 23.17 -16.04
CA GLN A 123 27.08 22.25 -17.10
C GLN A 123 28.59 22.35 -17.35
N GLN A 124 29.15 23.56 -17.38
CA GLN A 124 30.60 23.77 -17.51
C GLN A 124 31.37 23.26 -16.29
N SER A 125 30.84 23.45 -15.08
CA SER A 125 31.40 22.93 -13.83
C SER A 125 31.44 21.40 -13.85
N PHE A 126 30.33 20.78 -14.24
CA PHE A 126 30.27 19.33 -14.40
C PHE A 126 31.31 18.83 -15.41
N LYS A 127 31.46 19.52 -16.56
CA LYS A 127 32.48 19.19 -17.55
C LYS A 127 33.89 19.24 -16.95
N ARG A 128 34.25 20.32 -16.26
CA ARG A 128 35.57 20.45 -15.58
C ARG A 128 35.82 19.34 -14.56
N PHE A 129 34.82 18.99 -13.76
CA PHE A 129 34.90 17.88 -12.82
C PHE A 129 35.19 16.57 -13.56
N SER A 130 34.43 16.30 -14.61
CA SER A 130 34.54 15.05 -15.33
C SER A 130 35.85 14.88 -16.12
N ASP A 131 36.45 15.96 -16.61
CA ASP A 131 37.77 15.96 -17.27
C ASP A 131 38.89 15.43 -16.34
N LYS A 132 38.70 15.51 -15.01
CA LYS A 132 39.64 14.95 -14.02
C LYS A 132 39.51 13.43 -13.84
N HIS A 133 38.33 12.88 -14.14
CA HIS A 133 37.98 11.49 -13.86
C HIS A 133 37.89 10.61 -15.12
N SER A 134 37.88 11.22 -16.31
CA SER A 134 37.78 10.52 -17.59
C SER A 134 38.66 11.19 -18.64
N THR A 135 39.38 10.39 -19.43
CA THR A 135 40.19 10.86 -20.56
C THR A 135 39.36 11.24 -21.79
N SER A 136 38.04 11.02 -21.75
CA SER A 136 37.10 11.33 -22.85
C SER A 136 36.55 12.75 -22.72
N GLN A 137 36.86 13.63 -23.68
CA GLN A 137 36.52 15.07 -23.65
C GLN A 137 35.07 15.42 -24.12
N ASP A 138 34.27 14.40 -24.45
CA ASP A 138 32.99 14.55 -25.15
C ASP A 138 31.77 14.48 -24.21
N TRP A 139 31.72 15.36 -23.22
CA TRP A 139 30.48 15.59 -22.46
C TRP A 139 29.54 16.49 -23.26
N ASP A 140 28.44 15.90 -23.73
CA ASP A 140 27.42 16.58 -24.52
C ASP A 140 26.14 16.80 -23.70
N PHE A 141 25.84 18.07 -23.45
CA PHE A 141 24.64 18.53 -22.75
C PHE A 141 23.52 18.94 -23.73
N SER A 142 23.64 18.62 -25.02
CA SER A 142 22.56 18.82 -25.97
C SER A 142 21.32 18.01 -25.57
N VAL A 143 20.16 18.58 -25.88
CA VAL A 143 18.85 17.95 -25.65
C VAL A 143 18.38 17.41 -26.99
N PRO A 144 18.28 16.08 -27.17
CA PRO A 144 17.85 15.50 -28.43
C PRO A 144 16.36 15.78 -28.70
N PRO A 145 15.93 15.89 -29.96
CA PRO A 145 14.53 16.11 -30.29
C PRO A 145 13.59 15.05 -29.68
N GLY A 146 12.51 15.52 -29.04
CA GLY A 146 11.48 14.67 -28.42
C GLY A 146 11.89 14.02 -27.09
N GLN A 147 13.03 14.41 -26.50
CA GLN A 147 13.52 13.95 -25.20
C GLN A 147 13.95 15.17 -24.40
N PRO A 148 13.43 15.45 -23.20
CA PRO A 148 13.73 16.70 -22.48
C PRO A 148 15.10 16.68 -21.77
N TYR A 149 15.81 15.56 -21.77
CA TYR A 149 17.01 15.34 -20.97
C TYR A 149 18.30 15.47 -21.78
N CYS A 150 19.39 15.88 -21.11
CA CYS A 150 20.75 15.76 -21.62
C CYS A 150 21.23 14.29 -21.62
N LEU A 151 20.66 13.45 -22.50
CA LEU A 151 20.83 11.97 -22.46
C LEU A 151 22.28 11.51 -22.60
N SER A 152 23.09 12.19 -23.43
CA SER A 152 24.50 11.84 -23.61
C SER A 152 25.28 12.04 -22.31
N ALA A 153 25.15 13.22 -21.68
CA ALA A 153 25.76 13.50 -20.39
C ALA A 153 25.23 12.55 -19.28
N LEU A 154 23.93 12.27 -19.21
CA LEU A 154 23.38 11.32 -18.22
C LEU A 154 23.90 9.90 -18.43
N SER A 155 24.02 9.45 -19.68
CA SER A 155 24.62 8.15 -20.02
C SER A 155 26.05 8.08 -19.51
N ARG A 156 26.85 9.11 -19.73
CA ARG A 156 28.23 9.17 -19.22
C ARG A 156 28.29 9.19 -17.70
N LEU A 157 27.42 9.94 -17.03
CA LEU A 157 27.29 9.90 -15.57
C LEU A 157 26.98 8.48 -15.08
N SER A 158 26.08 7.74 -15.75
CA SER A 158 25.77 6.36 -15.37
C SER A 158 26.98 5.42 -15.41
N HIS A 159 27.87 5.60 -16.39
CA HIS A 159 29.12 4.86 -16.46
C HIS A 159 30.09 5.29 -15.36
N LEU A 160 30.21 6.60 -15.08
CA LEU A 160 31.07 7.14 -14.03
C LEU A 160 30.71 6.56 -12.66
N ILE A 161 29.43 6.50 -12.33
CA ILE A 161 28.96 5.96 -11.04
C ILE A 161 28.79 4.44 -11.03
N ALA A 162 29.16 3.76 -12.12
CA ALA A 162 28.98 2.31 -12.31
C ALA A 162 27.53 1.84 -12.02
N ASP A 163 26.55 2.57 -12.54
CA ASP A 163 25.14 2.25 -12.38
C ASP A 163 24.82 0.84 -12.91
N LYS A 164 23.92 0.14 -12.24
CA LYS A 164 23.59 -1.26 -12.56
C LYS A 164 22.61 -1.39 -13.72
N ASP A 165 21.87 -0.33 -14.08
CA ASP A 165 21.00 -0.33 -15.24
C ASP A 165 21.75 0.09 -16.51
N THR A 166 22.53 -0.84 -17.06
CA THR A 166 23.37 -0.57 -18.24
C THR A 166 22.57 -0.46 -19.55
N SER A 167 21.29 -0.85 -19.57
CA SER A 167 20.46 -0.85 -20.78
C SER A 167 19.53 0.37 -20.90
N LEU A 168 19.38 1.18 -19.84
CA LEU A 168 18.49 2.34 -19.81
C LEU A 168 18.84 3.40 -20.86
N PHE A 169 20.07 3.92 -20.83
CA PHE A 169 20.46 5.02 -21.71
C PHE A 169 20.56 4.62 -23.19
N PRO A 170 21.10 3.44 -23.56
CA PRO A 170 20.99 2.95 -24.93
C PRO A 170 19.54 2.95 -25.45
N ALA A 171 18.58 2.48 -24.63
CA ALA A 171 17.16 2.50 -24.99
C ALA A 171 16.60 3.92 -25.11
N LEU A 172 16.90 4.83 -24.16
CA LEU A 172 16.42 6.21 -24.23
C LEU A 172 16.94 6.98 -25.44
N MET A 173 18.21 6.78 -25.81
CA MET A 173 18.84 7.43 -26.97
C MET A 173 18.22 6.98 -28.30
N GLN A 174 17.93 5.68 -28.44
CA GLN A 174 17.23 5.14 -29.61
C GLN A 174 15.74 5.55 -29.63
N GLY A 175 15.14 5.69 -28.44
CA GLY A 175 13.70 5.68 -28.24
C GLY A 175 13.32 4.33 -27.63
N VAL A 176 12.49 4.38 -26.59
CA VAL A 176 12.21 3.20 -25.78
C VAL A 176 11.23 2.25 -26.48
N PRO A 177 11.44 0.93 -26.41
CA PRO A 177 10.48 -0.03 -26.94
C PRO A 177 9.23 -0.12 -26.06
N THR A 178 8.10 -0.45 -26.69
CA THR A 178 6.81 -0.60 -26.02
C THR A 178 6.62 -1.97 -25.38
N GLY A 179 7.44 -2.95 -25.77
CA GLY A 179 7.35 -4.35 -25.33
C GLY A 179 6.40 -5.21 -26.16
N PHE A 180 5.87 -4.69 -27.27
CA PHE A 180 5.08 -5.46 -28.23
C PHE A 180 5.84 -6.68 -28.75
N ASP A 181 7.11 -6.49 -29.12
CA ASP A 181 7.99 -7.55 -29.61
C ASP A 181 8.72 -8.28 -28.46
N LYS A 182 8.29 -8.08 -27.20
CA LYS A 182 8.93 -8.63 -25.98
C LYS A 182 10.41 -8.25 -25.86
N ASP A 183 10.76 -7.06 -26.34
CA ASP A 183 12.11 -6.56 -26.54
C ASP A 183 12.54 -5.51 -25.51
N ILE A 184 11.72 -5.23 -24.49
CA ILE A 184 12.14 -4.40 -23.36
C ILE A 184 13.30 -5.11 -22.64
N PRO A 185 14.51 -4.52 -22.59
CA PRO A 185 15.64 -5.12 -21.91
C PRO A 185 15.45 -5.03 -20.40
N ARG A 186 15.89 -6.06 -19.67
CA ARG A 186 15.92 -6.02 -18.21
C ARG A 186 16.92 -4.96 -17.72
N SER A 187 16.53 -4.25 -16.67
CA SER A 187 17.37 -3.27 -15.99
C SER A 187 18.32 -3.93 -15.00
N HIS A 188 17.96 -5.09 -14.46
CA HIS A 188 18.63 -5.74 -13.32
C HIS A 188 18.62 -4.91 -12.01
N THR A 189 17.99 -3.74 -12.02
CA THR A 189 17.75 -2.87 -10.86
C THR A 189 16.34 -3.01 -10.33
N LEU A 190 15.44 -3.60 -11.12
CA LEU A 190 14.05 -3.89 -10.75
C LEU A 190 13.89 -5.40 -10.54
N ARG A 191 12.78 -5.79 -9.90
CA ARG A 191 12.53 -7.22 -9.65
C ARG A 191 11.93 -7.86 -10.90
N PRO A 192 12.36 -9.06 -11.32
CA PRO A 192 11.68 -9.78 -12.39
C PRO A 192 10.19 -9.97 -12.09
N ARG A 193 9.36 -9.83 -13.12
CA ARG A 193 7.94 -10.18 -13.05
C ARG A 193 7.83 -11.71 -12.94
N ARG A 194 6.93 -12.21 -12.09
CA ARG A 194 6.64 -13.65 -12.04
C ARG A 194 5.95 -14.04 -13.34
N GLU A 195 6.34 -15.18 -13.91
CA GLU A 195 5.61 -15.79 -15.02
C GLU A 195 4.19 -16.08 -14.55
N THR A 196 3.21 -15.44 -15.20
CA THR A 196 1.79 -15.75 -15.05
C THR A 196 1.34 -16.60 -16.23
N ASP A 197 0.21 -17.31 -16.06
CA ASP A 197 -0.39 -18.16 -17.11
C ASP A 197 -0.47 -17.43 -18.47
N SER A 198 -0.26 -18.22 -19.52
CA SER A 198 -0.05 -17.82 -20.92
C SER A 198 -0.87 -16.60 -21.37
N ASP A 199 -0.20 -15.63 -21.99
CA ASP A 199 -0.85 -14.58 -22.80
C ASP A 199 -1.83 -15.25 -23.77
N GLU A 200 -3.12 -15.07 -23.53
CA GLU A 200 -4.12 -15.28 -24.57
C GLU A 200 -3.71 -14.37 -25.73
N GLY A 201 -3.48 -14.90 -26.93
CA GLY A 201 -2.95 -14.14 -28.06
C GLY A 201 -3.91 -13.02 -28.48
N HIS A 202 -3.73 -11.82 -27.92
CA HIS A 202 -4.53 -10.65 -28.26
C HIS A 202 -3.98 -10.01 -29.54
N GLU A 203 -4.87 -9.61 -30.44
CA GLU A 203 -4.53 -8.80 -31.61
C GLU A 203 -4.82 -7.33 -31.34
N LEU A 204 -4.00 -6.43 -31.89
CA LEU A 204 -4.24 -4.99 -31.83
C LEU A 204 -5.52 -4.64 -32.56
N LEU A 205 -6.29 -3.69 -32.00
CA LEU A 205 -7.58 -3.30 -32.57
C LEU A 205 -7.61 -1.83 -32.98
N ILE A 206 -8.47 -1.54 -33.96
CA ILE A 206 -8.78 -0.18 -34.41
C ILE A 206 -10.18 0.17 -33.90
N CYS A 207 -10.24 1.07 -32.92
CA CYS A 207 -11.50 1.51 -32.34
C CYS A 207 -12.04 2.74 -33.05
N GLU A 208 -13.34 2.73 -33.36
CA GLU A 208 -14.04 3.90 -33.91
C GLU A 208 -14.62 4.80 -32.82
N GLY A 209 -14.56 6.11 -33.06
CA GLY A 209 -15.12 7.15 -32.21
C GLY A 209 -14.38 7.36 -30.90
N ASN A 210 -14.84 8.34 -30.11
CA ASN A 210 -14.26 8.68 -28.83
C ASN A 210 -15.16 8.22 -27.68
N TRP A 211 -14.64 8.30 -26.45
CA TRP A 211 -15.51 8.17 -25.29
C TRP A 211 -16.39 9.41 -25.18
N LYS A 212 -17.61 9.22 -24.65
CA LYS A 212 -18.63 10.28 -24.52
C LYS A 212 -18.07 11.57 -23.90
N GLY A 213 -17.19 11.49 -22.90
CA GLY A 213 -16.63 12.66 -22.23
C GLY A 213 -15.69 13.52 -23.10
N ALA A 214 -15.12 12.97 -24.17
CA ALA A 214 -14.40 13.74 -25.19
C ALA A 214 -15.35 14.33 -26.24
N GLU A 215 -16.39 13.59 -26.64
CA GLU A 215 -17.36 14.05 -27.65
C GLU A 215 -18.31 15.15 -27.13
N GLU A 216 -18.57 15.18 -25.82
CA GLU A 216 -19.41 16.21 -25.17
C GLU A 216 -18.77 17.60 -25.14
N ASP A 217 -17.44 17.70 -25.30
CA ASP A 217 -16.72 18.98 -25.27
C ASP A 217 -15.63 19.06 -26.36
N PRO A 218 -16.04 19.22 -27.64
CA PRO A 218 -15.11 19.20 -28.77
C PRO A 218 -14.08 20.33 -28.74
N ALA A 219 -14.45 21.49 -28.19
CA ALA A 219 -13.55 22.64 -28.09
C ALA A 219 -12.40 22.36 -27.11
N LEU A 220 -12.69 21.82 -25.94
CA LEU A 220 -11.67 21.41 -24.99
C LEU A 220 -10.82 20.24 -25.51
N LEU A 221 -11.43 19.30 -26.23
CA LEU A 221 -10.68 18.21 -26.88
C LEU A 221 -9.64 18.77 -27.86
N GLN A 222 -10.05 19.69 -28.73
CA GLN A 222 -9.18 20.35 -29.70
C GLN A 222 -8.06 21.14 -29.01
N GLN A 223 -8.40 21.91 -27.96
CA GLN A 223 -7.39 22.63 -27.18
C GLN A 223 -6.33 21.66 -26.59
N LEU A 224 -6.75 20.55 -25.98
CA LEU A 224 -5.82 19.58 -25.40
C LEU A 224 -5.00 18.85 -26.47
N ILE A 225 -5.55 18.60 -27.67
CA ILE A 225 -4.79 18.10 -28.83
C ILE A 225 -3.67 19.07 -29.17
N GLU A 226 -4.01 20.35 -29.33
CA GLU A 226 -3.08 21.40 -29.73
C GLU A 226 -1.96 21.59 -28.71
N GLU A 227 -2.28 21.52 -27.41
CA GLU A 227 -1.28 21.56 -26.34
C GLU A 227 -0.28 20.39 -26.44
N GLU A 228 -0.75 19.18 -26.73
CA GLU A 228 0.08 17.98 -26.86
C GLU A 228 0.92 17.98 -28.16
N LEU A 229 0.37 18.52 -29.26
CA LEU A 229 1.10 18.75 -30.51
C LEU A 229 2.20 19.81 -30.34
N ALA A 230 1.88 20.94 -29.69
CA ALA A 230 2.84 22.00 -29.41
C ALA A 230 3.96 21.52 -28.50
N ALA A 231 3.68 20.61 -27.57
CA ALA A 231 4.66 19.95 -26.73
C ALA A 231 5.50 18.87 -27.48
N GLY A 232 5.16 18.53 -28.72
CA GLY A 232 5.84 17.52 -29.52
C GLY A 232 5.57 16.08 -29.08
N TYR A 233 4.56 15.85 -28.23
CA TYR A 233 4.17 14.52 -27.80
C TYR A 233 3.35 13.78 -28.85
N LEU A 234 2.71 14.52 -29.76
CA LEU A 234 1.89 13.99 -30.83
C LEU A 234 2.44 14.35 -32.22
N GLU A 235 2.13 13.50 -33.18
CA GLU A 235 2.33 13.71 -34.62
C GLU A 235 1.00 13.54 -35.35
N VAL A 236 0.74 14.41 -36.32
CA VAL A 236 -0.45 14.31 -37.18
C VAL A 236 -0.17 13.37 -38.34
N ILE A 237 -1.02 12.34 -38.49
CA ILE A 237 -1.02 11.43 -39.64
C ILE A 237 -2.31 11.64 -40.44
N PRO A 238 -2.23 11.87 -41.76
CA PRO A 238 -3.40 12.21 -42.58
C PRO A 238 -4.52 11.18 -42.59
N ASP A 239 -4.18 9.88 -42.56
CA ASP A 239 -5.12 8.75 -42.63
C ASP A 239 -4.48 7.43 -42.15
N LEU A 240 -5.31 6.42 -41.89
CA LEU A 240 -4.86 5.08 -41.46
C LEU A 240 -4.02 4.36 -42.52
N GLU A 241 -4.27 4.60 -43.81
CA GLU A 241 -3.51 3.95 -44.88
C GLU A 241 -2.05 4.43 -44.89
N THR A 242 -1.82 5.70 -44.57
CA THR A 242 -0.49 6.28 -44.38
C THR A 242 0.21 5.66 -43.19
N ALA A 243 -0.52 5.40 -42.10
CA ALA A 243 0.03 4.68 -40.95
C ALA A 243 0.38 3.23 -41.31
N PHE A 244 -0.51 2.50 -41.98
CA PHE A 244 -0.27 1.12 -42.41
C PHE A 244 0.93 1.01 -43.36
N ARG A 245 1.10 1.96 -44.27
CA ARG A 245 2.28 2.02 -45.15
C ARG A 245 3.58 2.26 -44.38
N ARG A 246 3.54 3.00 -43.27
CA ARG A 246 4.72 3.32 -42.46
C ARG A 246 5.10 2.19 -41.50
N TRP A 247 4.12 1.55 -40.85
CA TRP A 247 4.38 0.62 -39.74
C TRP A 247 3.85 -0.81 -39.92
N GLY A 248 3.01 -1.06 -40.93
CA GLY A 248 2.31 -2.34 -41.09
C GLY A 248 0.97 -2.37 -40.36
N LYS A 249 0.04 -3.22 -40.82
CA LYS A 249 -1.33 -3.29 -40.29
C LYS A 249 -1.37 -3.93 -38.90
N GLU A 250 -0.50 -4.90 -38.68
CA GLU A 250 -0.33 -5.68 -37.46
C GLU A 250 0.32 -4.90 -36.32
N ARG A 251 0.84 -3.68 -36.57
CA ARG A 251 1.50 -2.82 -35.58
C ARG A 251 0.70 -1.56 -35.23
N VAL A 252 -0.46 -1.38 -35.85
CA VAL A 252 -1.29 -0.16 -35.68
C VAL A 252 -2.51 -0.45 -34.81
N ALA A 253 -2.68 0.32 -33.72
CA ALA A 253 -3.76 0.17 -32.75
C ALA A 253 -4.49 1.49 -32.46
N VAL A 254 -5.77 1.63 -32.76
CA VAL A 254 -6.47 2.90 -32.48
C VAL A 254 -7.25 2.77 -31.18
N GLY A 255 -6.77 3.42 -30.12
CA GLY A 255 -7.48 3.55 -28.85
C GLY A 255 -8.53 4.67 -28.86
N LYS A 256 -9.41 4.69 -27.85
CA LYS A 256 -10.42 5.75 -27.69
C LYS A 256 -9.94 6.83 -26.72
N VAL A 257 -10.21 8.09 -27.02
CA VAL A 257 -9.82 9.21 -26.16
C VAL A 257 -10.96 9.63 -25.24
N ASN A 258 -10.60 10.09 -24.05
CA ASN A 258 -11.53 10.73 -23.12
C ASN A 258 -10.89 11.97 -22.49
N ILE A 259 -11.73 12.89 -22.01
CA ILE A 259 -11.29 14.02 -21.19
C ILE A 259 -11.61 13.71 -19.73
N VAL A 260 -10.58 13.63 -18.89
CA VAL A 260 -10.74 13.48 -17.45
C VAL A 260 -10.78 14.85 -16.81
N LYS A 261 -11.96 15.24 -16.32
CA LYS A 261 -12.19 16.44 -15.52
C LYS A 261 -12.23 16.07 -14.04
N ALA A 262 -11.43 16.73 -13.21
CA ALA A 262 -11.46 16.58 -11.76
C ALA A 262 -11.48 17.96 -11.10
N PRO A 263 -12.31 18.19 -10.06
CA PRO A 263 -12.34 19.47 -9.36
C PRO A 263 -10.95 19.89 -8.87
N GLY A 264 -10.58 21.15 -9.11
CA GLY A 264 -9.27 21.70 -8.71
C GLY A 264 -8.08 21.17 -9.51
N ARG A 265 -8.30 20.47 -10.63
CA ARG A 265 -7.23 20.00 -11.52
C ARG A 265 -7.50 20.40 -12.96
N SER A 266 -6.44 20.74 -13.68
CA SER A 266 -6.51 20.94 -15.13
C SER A 266 -7.05 19.68 -15.81
N PRO A 267 -7.97 19.81 -16.79
CA PRO A 267 -8.44 18.69 -17.59
C PRO A 267 -7.27 17.92 -18.21
N ARG A 268 -7.41 16.60 -18.31
CA ARG A 268 -6.38 15.76 -18.91
C ARG A 268 -6.95 14.94 -20.05
N LEU A 269 -6.22 14.95 -21.14
CA LEU A 269 -6.42 14.04 -22.24
C LEU A 269 -5.88 12.65 -21.87
N VAL A 270 -6.71 11.62 -22.03
CA VAL A 270 -6.33 10.23 -21.75
C VAL A 270 -6.74 9.33 -22.89
N VAL A 271 -5.84 8.45 -23.30
CA VAL A 271 -6.10 7.40 -24.29
C VAL A 271 -6.34 6.08 -23.55
N ASP A 272 -7.43 5.41 -23.88
CA ASP A 272 -7.69 4.05 -23.40
C ASP A 272 -6.94 3.05 -24.28
N ASN A 273 -5.77 2.63 -23.81
CA ASN A 273 -4.91 1.64 -24.47
C ASN A 273 -5.31 0.19 -24.18
N SER A 274 -6.31 -0.02 -23.32
CA SER A 274 -6.79 -1.36 -22.99
C SER A 274 -7.84 -1.82 -24.01
N ILE A 275 -8.72 -0.91 -24.48
CA ILE A 275 -9.75 -1.26 -25.46
C ILE A 275 -9.19 -1.65 -26.84
N CYS A 276 -8.03 -1.10 -27.21
CA CYS A 276 -7.34 -1.46 -28.46
C CYS A 276 -6.33 -2.60 -28.29
N ASN A 277 -6.35 -3.29 -27.15
CA ASN A 277 -5.43 -4.37 -26.76
C ASN A 277 -3.94 -4.00 -26.66
N THR A 278 -3.53 -2.74 -26.90
CA THR A 278 -2.14 -2.29 -26.75
C THR A 278 -1.54 -2.69 -25.39
N ASN A 279 -2.26 -2.48 -24.28
CA ASN A 279 -1.76 -2.86 -22.95
C ASN A 279 -1.62 -4.36 -22.74
N HIS A 280 -2.42 -5.18 -23.44
CA HIS A 280 -2.39 -6.64 -23.36
C HIS A 280 -1.26 -7.20 -24.22
N CYS A 281 -0.96 -6.58 -25.36
CA CYS A 281 0.11 -7.03 -26.25
C CYS A 281 1.52 -6.58 -25.80
N CYS A 282 1.63 -5.60 -24.89
CA CYS A 282 2.91 -5.12 -24.39
C CYS A 282 3.44 -5.95 -23.21
N HIS A 283 4.60 -6.57 -23.38
CA HIS A 283 5.28 -7.31 -22.32
C HIS A 283 6.30 -6.46 -21.56
N VAL A 284 6.12 -6.32 -20.25
CA VAL A 284 7.08 -5.68 -19.35
C VAL A 284 7.73 -6.76 -18.46
N PRO A 285 9.06 -6.96 -18.53
CA PRO A 285 9.75 -8.10 -17.90
C PRO A 285 10.00 -7.93 -16.39
N GLU A 286 9.91 -6.71 -15.87
CA GLU A 286 10.24 -6.38 -14.48
C GLU A 286 9.18 -5.49 -13.83
N GLN A 287 9.06 -5.62 -12.52
CA GLN A 287 8.18 -4.84 -11.66
C GLN A 287 9.00 -3.95 -10.73
N PHE A 288 8.58 -2.69 -10.61
CA PHE A 288 9.12 -1.74 -9.64
C PHE A 288 8.22 -1.68 -8.41
N SER A 289 8.78 -1.26 -7.29
CA SER A 289 8.09 -1.16 -6.02
C SER A 289 8.09 0.27 -5.52
N MET A 290 6.91 0.77 -5.21
CA MET A 290 6.71 2.15 -4.79
C MET A 290 7.00 2.33 -3.30
N PRO A 291 7.67 3.43 -2.89
CA PRO A 291 7.72 3.83 -1.50
C PRO A 291 6.31 4.14 -0.98
N SER A 292 6.14 4.06 0.33
CA SER A 292 4.88 4.29 1.02
C SER A 292 5.11 5.03 2.32
N LEU A 293 4.02 5.43 2.98
CA LEU A 293 4.10 6.01 4.32
C LEU A 293 4.85 5.11 5.32
N GLN A 294 4.78 3.79 5.17
CA GLN A 294 5.52 2.85 6.03
C GLN A 294 7.03 2.97 5.86
N ASP A 295 7.51 3.25 4.63
CA ASP A 295 8.93 3.43 4.34
C ASP A 295 9.43 4.76 4.95
N ILE A 296 8.59 5.80 5.00
CA ILE A 296 8.86 7.03 5.76
C ILE A 296 8.95 6.73 7.26
N GLN A 297 7.95 6.03 7.83
CA GLN A 297 7.94 5.69 9.25
C GLN A 297 9.17 4.87 9.66
N ALA A 298 9.59 3.92 8.82
CA ALA A 298 10.77 3.08 9.08
C ALA A 298 12.12 3.82 8.92
N SER A 299 12.09 4.99 8.29
CA SER A 299 13.24 5.88 8.09
C SER A 299 13.20 7.12 8.99
N PHE A 300 12.25 7.20 9.92
CA PHE A 300 12.07 8.34 10.82
C PHE A 300 12.19 7.92 12.29
N PRO A 301 12.95 8.64 13.14
CA PRO A 301 13.80 9.79 12.80
C PRO A 301 15.04 9.37 11.99
N LEU A 302 15.78 10.36 11.48
CA LEU A 302 17.12 10.11 10.93
C LEU A 302 17.98 9.42 12.00
N ARG A 303 18.73 8.40 11.60
CA ARG A 303 19.59 7.67 12.51
C ARG A 303 20.82 8.51 12.85
N GLU A 304 21.24 8.44 14.11
CA GLU A 304 22.40 9.18 14.65
C GLU A 304 22.28 10.72 14.60
N ASP A 305 21.12 11.26 14.24
CA ASP A 305 20.83 12.70 14.23
C ASP A 305 19.52 12.97 14.98
N ASN A 306 19.62 13.71 16.09
CA ASN A 306 18.47 14.08 16.93
C ASN A 306 18.02 15.54 16.72
N GLU A 307 18.59 16.22 15.74
CA GLU A 307 18.24 17.60 15.43
C GLU A 307 16.88 17.70 14.74
N GLU A 308 16.40 18.93 14.60
CA GLU A 308 15.17 19.21 13.86
C GLU A 308 15.29 18.76 12.40
N VAL A 309 14.22 18.17 11.87
CA VAL A 309 14.13 17.70 10.48
C VAL A 309 13.15 18.55 9.70
N GLN A 310 13.53 18.91 8.48
CA GLN A 310 12.65 19.51 7.47
C GLN A 310 12.60 18.64 6.23
N GLY A 311 11.57 18.87 5.41
CA GLY A 311 11.33 18.16 4.17
C GLY A 311 11.41 19.08 2.96
N PHE A 312 11.67 18.48 1.82
CA PHE A 312 11.71 19.06 0.50
C PHE A 312 11.01 18.09 -0.45
N SER A 313 10.11 18.59 -1.28
CA SER A 313 9.41 17.78 -2.29
C SER A 313 9.40 18.49 -3.62
N LEU A 314 9.60 17.70 -4.68
CA LEU A 314 9.59 18.13 -6.06
C LEU A 314 8.87 17.10 -6.92
N ASP A 315 8.33 17.55 -8.05
CA ASP A 315 7.57 16.73 -8.98
C ASP A 315 8.13 16.85 -10.40
N VAL A 316 8.33 15.72 -11.09
CA VAL A 316 8.79 15.70 -12.48
C VAL A 316 7.60 15.91 -13.43
N LYS A 317 7.59 17.05 -14.10
CA LYS A 317 6.49 17.46 -14.98
C LYS A 317 6.36 16.49 -16.14
N GLY A 318 5.21 15.83 -16.23
CA GLY A 318 4.89 14.96 -17.35
C GLY A 318 5.76 13.70 -17.42
N ALA A 319 6.32 13.26 -16.30
CA ALA A 319 7.24 12.13 -16.13
C ALA A 319 7.12 10.98 -17.16
N HIS A 320 5.94 10.41 -17.37
CA HIS A 320 5.78 9.32 -18.34
C HIS A 320 6.08 9.76 -19.79
N LYS A 321 5.61 10.94 -20.17
CA LYS A 321 5.76 11.53 -21.51
C LYS A 321 7.16 12.07 -21.79
N THR A 322 8.07 12.03 -20.82
CA THR A 322 9.45 12.48 -21.04
C THR A 322 10.28 11.44 -21.78
N SER A 323 9.81 10.19 -21.91
CA SER A 323 10.49 9.15 -22.67
C SER A 323 9.93 9.06 -24.09
N ARG A 324 10.75 9.32 -25.10
CA ARG A 324 10.42 9.11 -26.51
C ARG A 324 10.30 7.62 -26.81
N VAL A 325 9.25 7.21 -27.53
CA VAL A 325 9.05 5.84 -28.01
C VAL A 325 9.89 5.62 -29.27
N ARG A 326 10.37 4.38 -29.46
CA ARG A 326 11.09 4.00 -30.69
C ARG A 326 10.18 4.08 -31.90
N GLU A 327 10.68 4.66 -33.00
CA GLU A 327 9.92 4.91 -34.23
C GLU A 327 9.17 3.69 -34.79
N GLN A 328 9.76 2.51 -34.71
CA GLN A 328 9.21 1.24 -35.20
C GLN A 328 8.20 0.58 -34.25
N ASP A 329 8.17 1.00 -32.99
CA ASP A 329 7.35 0.38 -31.93
C ASP A 329 6.16 1.27 -31.56
N ILE A 330 5.84 2.26 -32.41
CA ILE A 330 4.74 3.20 -32.19
C ILE A 330 3.41 2.47 -32.38
N LEU A 331 2.96 1.85 -31.29
CA LEU A 331 1.60 1.38 -31.10
C LEU A 331 0.71 2.61 -30.98
N VAL A 332 -0.21 2.73 -31.92
CA VAL A 332 -1.04 3.92 -32.09
C VAL A 332 -1.86 4.20 -30.83
N SER A 333 -2.05 5.48 -30.53
CA SER A 333 -2.72 5.96 -29.33
C SER A 333 -3.48 7.25 -29.65
N TRP A 334 -4.51 7.21 -30.53
CA TRP A 334 -5.51 8.29 -30.64
C TRP A 334 -6.75 7.94 -31.49
N ALA A 335 -7.93 8.54 -31.18
CA ALA A 335 -9.18 8.56 -31.97
C ALA A 335 -9.68 9.95 -32.54
N TYR A 336 -9.83 10.01 -33.87
CA TYR A 336 -10.75 10.82 -34.70
C TYR A 336 -11.19 12.24 -34.22
N ALA A 337 -10.54 13.30 -34.71
CA ALA A 337 -11.02 14.69 -34.54
C ALA A 337 -12.07 15.10 -35.59
N SER A 338 -12.01 14.49 -36.77
CA SER A 338 -12.95 14.65 -37.89
C SER A 338 -12.58 13.66 -38.99
N ARG A 339 -13.57 13.05 -39.67
CA ARG A 339 -13.46 12.52 -41.04
C ARG A 339 -12.37 11.43 -41.34
N ASN A 340 -11.09 11.76 -41.17
CA ASN A 340 -9.95 10.96 -41.63
C ASN A 340 -8.62 11.19 -40.88
N VAL A 341 -8.45 12.16 -39.97
CA VAL A 341 -7.13 12.48 -39.39
C VAL A 341 -6.82 11.67 -38.12
N CYS A 342 -5.60 11.13 -38.03
CA CYS A 342 -5.10 10.36 -36.88
C CYS A 342 -3.94 11.09 -36.17
N PHE A 343 -3.80 10.91 -34.86
CA PHE A 343 -2.66 11.46 -34.09
C PHE A 343 -1.85 10.32 -33.45
N PHE A 344 -0.54 10.45 -33.46
CA PHE A 344 0.38 9.38 -33.03
C PHE A 344 1.28 9.87 -31.91
N THR A 345 1.44 9.08 -30.86
CA THR A 345 2.27 9.44 -29.72
C THR A 345 3.74 9.19 -30.02
N ARG A 346 4.55 10.26 -29.97
CA ARG A 346 6.01 10.18 -30.07
C ARG A 346 6.68 9.85 -28.74
N SER A 347 5.98 10.08 -27.64
CA SER A 347 6.44 9.78 -26.29
C SER A 347 5.52 8.80 -25.58
N ALA A 348 6.00 8.20 -24.50
CA ALA A 348 5.28 7.15 -23.79
C ALA A 348 3.99 7.74 -23.15
N PRO A 349 2.79 7.33 -23.62
CA PRO A 349 1.55 7.99 -23.24
C PRO A 349 1.12 7.63 -21.81
N PHE A 350 0.27 8.46 -21.22
CA PHE A 350 -0.40 8.11 -19.97
C PHE A 350 -1.35 6.92 -20.19
N GLY A 351 -1.34 5.96 -19.27
CA GLY A 351 -2.23 4.79 -19.31
C GLY A 351 -1.67 3.59 -20.06
N ALA A 352 -0.53 3.71 -20.73
CA ALA A 352 0.19 2.57 -21.28
C ALA A 352 1.02 1.84 -20.22
N THR A 353 1.01 0.50 -20.25
CA THR A 353 1.73 -0.36 -19.30
C THR A 353 3.24 -0.05 -19.25
N PHE A 354 3.88 0.13 -20.41
CA PHE A 354 5.32 0.37 -20.52
C PHE A 354 5.76 1.76 -20.05
N SER A 355 4.91 2.78 -20.12
CA SER A 355 5.31 4.17 -19.82
C SER A 355 5.76 4.33 -18.37
N SER A 356 5.03 3.72 -17.44
CA SER A 356 5.38 3.75 -16.01
C SER A 356 6.69 2.99 -15.72
N HIS A 357 6.95 1.91 -16.44
CA HIS A 357 8.17 1.11 -16.30
C HIS A 357 9.41 1.91 -16.74
N TRP A 358 9.36 2.58 -17.89
CA TRP A 358 10.48 3.38 -18.37
C TRP A 358 10.80 4.57 -17.46
N PHE A 359 9.76 5.26 -16.98
CA PHE A 359 10.00 6.33 -16.01
C PHE A 359 10.48 5.79 -14.66
N ALA A 360 10.01 4.63 -14.19
CA ALA A 360 10.51 4.05 -12.95
C ALA A 360 12.01 3.74 -13.01
N ARG A 361 12.54 3.30 -14.16
CA ARG A 361 13.98 3.08 -14.36
C ARG A 361 14.75 4.40 -14.35
N LEU A 362 14.26 5.40 -15.09
CA LEU A 362 14.88 6.72 -15.17
C LEU A 362 14.85 7.48 -13.84
N GLY A 363 13.69 7.50 -13.18
CA GLY A 363 13.51 8.06 -11.85
C GLY A 363 14.37 7.33 -10.81
N GLY A 364 14.45 6.00 -10.88
CA GLY A 364 15.33 5.24 -10.00
C GLY A 364 16.81 5.58 -10.21
N PHE A 365 17.24 5.82 -11.44
CA PHE A 365 18.58 6.34 -11.73
C PHE A 365 18.80 7.73 -11.11
N PHE A 366 17.82 8.63 -11.20
CA PHE A 366 17.91 9.95 -10.53
C PHE A 366 18.03 9.80 -9.02
N THR A 367 17.23 8.95 -8.38
CA THR A 367 17.31 8.67 -6.93
C THR A 367 18.72 8.21 -6.54
N ARG A 368 19.28 7.23 -7.26
CA ARG A 368 20.65 6.74 -6.99
C ARG A 368 21.72 7.82 -7.19
N CYS A 369 21.61 8.63 -8.24
CA CYS A 369 22.50 9.76 -8.47
C CYS A 369 22.42 10.80 -7.34
N LEU A 370 21.21 11.14 -6.91
CA LEU A 370 20.98 12.15 -5.88
C LEU A 370 21.52 11.69 -4.52
N HIS A 371 21.36 10.42 -4.17
CA HIS A 371 22.01 9.85 -2.99
C HIS A 371 23.53 10.07 -3.00
N LEU A 372 24.18 9.75 -4.13
CA LEU A 372 25.63 9.93 -4.32
C LEU A 372 26.03 11.42 -4.34
N LEU A 373 25.18 12.29 -4.90
CA LEU A 373 25.45 13.72 -4.96
C LEU A 373 25.24 14.43 -3.62
N ILE A 374 24.32 13.97 -2.78
CA ILE A 374 24.07 14.55 -1.46
C ILE A 374 25.13 14.07 -0.47
N TRP A 375 25.39 12.75 -0.41
CA TRP A 375 26.43 12.11 0.41
C TRP A 375 26.43 12.48 1.91
N LEU A 376 25.31 12.99 2.42
CA LEU A 376 25.09 13.33 3.82
C LEU A 376 24.00 12.43 4.40
N ALA A 377 23.80 12.41 5.72
CA ALA A 377 22.67 11.71 6.31
C ALA A 377 21.35 12.34 5.84
N HIS A 378 20.52 11.59 5.12
CA HIS A 378 19.24 12.05 4.58
C HIS A 378 18.30 10.87 4.32
N VAL A 379 17.01 11.16 4.10
CA VAL A 379 16.07 10.21 3.53
C VAL A 379 15.58 10.72 2.19
N LEU A 380 15.62 9.89 1.15
CA LEU A 380 15.13 10.20 -0.20
C LEU A 380 14.15 9.12 -0.67
N LEU A 381 12.98 9.52 -1.14
CA LEU A 381 11.98 8.62 -1.71
C LEU A 381 11.40 9.22 -3.00
N LEU A 382 11.13 8.38 -4.00
CA LEU A 382 10.48 8.74 -5.26
C LEU A 382 9.22 7.91 -5.47
N TYR A 383 8.05 8.55 -5.41
CA TYR A 383 6.77 7.93 -5.75
C TYR A 383 6.30 8.39 -7.14
N VAL A 384 6.56 7.57 -8.15
CA VAL A 384 6.30 7.89 -9.56
C VAL A 384 7.06 9.17 -9.86
N ASP A 385 6.37 10.28 -10.08
CA ASP A 385 6.89 11.61 -10.35
C ASP A 385 7.19 12.45 -9.11
N ASP A 386 6.73 12.04 -7.92
CA ASP A 386 6.74 12.83 -6.67
C ASP A 386 7.88 12.40 -5.73
N LEU A 387 8.92 13.24 -5.63
CA LEU A 387 10.09 13.01 -4.80
C LEU A 387 9.91 13.68 -3.43
N LEU A 388 10.36 12.99 -2.38
CA LEU A 388 10.45 13.48 -1.01
C LEU A 388 11.89 13.29 -0.51
N LEU A 389 12.53 14.39 -0.15
CA LEU A 389 13.79 14.45 0.56
C LEU A 389 13.51 14.99 1.97
N PHE A 390 13.99 14.35 3.03
CA PHE A 390 14.04 15.00 4.33
C PHE A 390 15.38 14.78 5.03
N GLN A 391 15.80 15.79 5.76
CA GLN A 391 17.12 15.89 6.36
C GLN A 391 17.08 16.85 7.55
N ASN A 392 18.15 16.87 8.36
CA ASN A 392 18.46 17.95 9.28
C ASN A 392 18.16 19.33 8.68
N SER A 393 17.36 20.14 9.37
CA SER A 393 16.90 21.46 8.93
C SER A 393 18.02 22.43 8.57
N LYS A 394 19.19 22.31 9.22
CA LYS A 394 20.34 23.20 8.95
C LYS A 394 21.00 22.90 7.60
N VAL A 395 20.90 21.65 7.14
CA VAL A 395 21.59 21.15 5.93
C VAL A 395 20.62 21.08 4.75
N LEU A 396 19.34 20.81 5.00
CA LEU A 396 18.34 20.60 3.96
C LEU A 396 18.34 21.67 2.86
N PRO A 397 18.37 22.99 3.12
CA PRO A 397 18.34 23.98 2.04
C PRO A 397 19.48 23.81 1.02
N LEU A 398 20.66 23.39 1.48
CA LEU A 398 21.80 23.11 0.61
C LEU A 398 21.57 21.84 -0.22
N SER A 399 21.09 20.74 0.39
CA SER A 399 20.77 19.49 -0.30
C SER A 399 19.63 19.66 -1.32
N SER A 400 18.62 20.47 -0.99
CA SER A 400 17.54 20.84 -1.90
C SER A 400 18.06 21.65 -3.09
N ALA A 401 18.93 22.63 -2.83
CA ALA A 401 19.57 23.42 -3.90
C ALA A 401 20.48 22.56 -4.79
N LEU A 402 21.23 21.59 -4.23
CA LEU A 402 21.99 20.61 -5.00
C LEU A 402 21.09 19.73 -5.87
N THR A 403 19.96 19.28 -5.33
CA THR A 403 18.96 18.48 -6.07
C THR A 403 18.39 19.26 -7.25
N LEU A 404 18.07 20.55 -7.05
CA LEU A 404 17.60 21.43 -8.12
C LEU A 404 18.70 21.75 -9.13
N ALA A 405 19.96 21.92 -8.68
CA ALA A 405 21.11 22.14 -9.55
C ALA A 405 21.37 20.92 -10.45
N PHE A 406 21.23 19.71 -9.92
CA PHE A 406 21.26 18.47 -10.70
C PHE A 406 20.15 18.48 -11.77
N GLY A 407 18.91 18.81 -11.37
CA GLY A 407 17.79 18.94 -12.30
C GLY A 407 18.04 19.96 -13.41
N ALA A 408 18.58 21.14 -13.07
CA ALA A 408 18.91 22.19 -14.04
C ALA A 408 20.04 21.76 -15.00
N CYS A 409 21.11 21.17 -14.46
CA CYS A 409 22.28 20.72 -15.21
C CYS A 409 21.90 19.75 -16.34
N PHE A 410 21.01 18.79 -16.04
CA PHE A 410 20.58 17.75 -17.00
C PHE A 410 19.21 18.01 -17.64
N LYS A 411 18.66 19.23 -17.47
CA LYS A 411 17.37 19.67 -18.04
C LYS A 411 16.17 18.78 -17.64
N ILE A 412 16.17 18.24 -16.42
CA ILE A 412 15.03 17.49 -15.89
C ILE A 412 13.81 18.42 -15.80
N PRO A 413 12.66 18.07 -16.40
CA PRO A 413 11.48 18.93 -16.40
C PRO A 413 10.80 18.88 -15.03
N LEU A 414 10.86 19.99 -14.28
CA LEU A 414 10.28 20.11 -12.95
C LEU A 414 8.95 20.87 -12.95
N SER A 415 8.03 20.48 -12.07
CA SER A 415 6.79 21.21 -11.80
C SER A 415 6.99 22.19 -10.64
N TRP A 416 7.51 23.38 -10.93
CA TRP A 416 7.83 24.42 -9.93
C TRP A 416 6.65 24.81 -9.02
N LYS A 417 5.42 24.85 -9.54
CA LYS A 417 4.21 25.10 -8.72
C LYS A 417 3.93 24.06 -7.62
N LYS A 418 4.55 22.89 -7.70
CA LYS A 418 4.40 21.80 -6.72
C LYS A 418 5.60 21.71 -5.77
N LEU A 419 6.61 22.56 -5.95
CA LEU A 419 7.80 22.57 -5.12
C LEU A 419 7.41 22.94 -3.68
N GLN A 420 7.84 22.13 -2.72
CA GLN A 420 7.58 22.32 -1.30
C GLN A 420 8.90 22.23 -0.52
N MET A 421 9.05 23.07 0.49
CA MET A 421 10.16 22.98 1.46
C MET A 421 9.69 23.51 2.81
N GLY A 422 9.98 22.77 3.89
CA GLY A 422 9.65 23.20 5.24
C GLY A 422 9.37 22.04 6.20
N GLN A 423 8.76 22.36 7.35
CA GLN A 423 8.45 21.37 8.39
C GLN A 423 7.28 20.45 8.01
N THR A 424 6.36 20.94 7.18
CA THR A 424 5.19 20.19 6.73
C THR A 424 5.22 20.02 5.22
N ILE A 425 5.14 18.78 4.75
CA ILE A 425 5.12 18.44 3.32
C ILE A 425 3.88 17.61 3.02
N THR A 426 3.17 17.97 1.95
CA THR A 426 2.15 17.11 1.37
C THR A 426 2.78 16.18 0.34
N TRP A 427 2.81 14.88 0.62
CA TRP A 427 3.39 13.87 -0.27
C TRP A 427 2.44 12.69 -0.44
N ILE A 428 2.24 12.24 -1.69
CA ILE A 428 1.28 11.17 -2.09
C ILE A 428 -0.14 11.32 -1.50
N GLY A 429 -0.53 12.54 -1.14
CA GLY A 429 -1.82 12.88 -0.54
C GLY A 429 -1.91 12.77 0.99
N TRP A 430 -0.80 12.53 1.68
CA TRP A 430 -0.68 12.69 3.14
C TRP A 430 -0.02 14.01 3.48
N GLU A 431 -0.48 14.66 4.54
CA GLU A 431 0.25 15.77 5.15
C GLU A 431 1.20 15.20 6.20
N ILE A 432 2.49 15.49 6.05
CA ILE A 432 3.57 14.95 6.87
C ILE A 432 4.21 16.13 7.60
N ASN A 433 4.06 16.18 8.91
CA ASN A 433 4.71 17.18 9.76
C ASN A 433 5.94 16.56 10.43
N LEU A 434 7.12 16.92 9.93
CA LEU A 434 8.40 16.39 10.37
C LEU A 434 8.85 16.98 11.72
N SER A 435 8.41 18.21 12.05
CA SER A 435 8.71 18.86 13.32
C SER A 435 7.97 18.21 14.51
N SER A 436 6.67 17.97 14.35
CA SER A 436 5.87 17.26 15.36
C SER A 436 5.89 15.73 15.20
N ALA A 437 6.68 15.22 14.25
CA ALA A 437 6.84 13.80 13.98
C ALA A 437 5.51 13.07 13.76
N CYS A 438 4.60 13.65 12.98
CA CYS A 438 3.28 13.08 12.74
C CYS A 438 2.82 13.22 11.28
N PHE A 439 1.81 12.44 10.90
CA PHE A 439 1.13 12.55 9.63
C PHE A 439 -0.38 12.59 9.83
N SER A 440 -1.09 13.24 8.90
CA SER A 440 -2.54 13.41 8.91
C SER A 440 -3.09 13.26 7.50
N LEU A 441 -4.41 12.99 7.41
CA LEU A 441 -5.11 13.17 6.15
C LEU A 441 -5.31 14.68 5.93
N PRO A 442 -5.05 15.22 4.72
CA PRO A 442 -5.38 16.61 4.41
C PRO A 442 -6.86 16.87 4.71
N GLU A 443 -7.11 17.82 5.61
CA GLU A 443 -8.36 17.86 6.40
C GLU A 443 -9.63 18.02 5.56
N GLU A 444 -9.58 18.73 4.44
CA GLU A 444 -10.81 19.10 3.73
C GLU A 444 -11.12 18.16 2.56
N ALA A 445 -10.20 17.96 1.62
CA ALA A 445 -10.54 17.31 0.36
C ALA A 445 -10.78 15.79 0.49
N LYS A 446 -9.99 15.07 1.30
CA LYS A 446 -10.07 13.60 1.41
C LYS A 446 -11.12 13.16 2.43
N ARG A 447 -11.22 13.87 3.54
CA ARG A 447 -12.22 13.63 4.59
C ARG A 447 -13.63 13.85 4.06
N ASN A 448 -13.89 14.99 3.41
CA ASN A 448 -15.21 15.29 2.85
C ASN A 448 -15.59 14.28 1.76
N LYS A 449 -14.63 13.91 0.90
CA LYS A 449 -14.85 12.86 -0.10
C LYS A 449 -15.22 11.51 0.52
N LEU A 450 -14.59 11.11 1.63
CA LEU A 450 -14.96 9.91 2.35
C LEU A 450 -16.38 10.02 2.91
N TYR A 451 -16.69 11.13 3.58
CA TYR A 451 -18.01 11.39 4.15
C TYR A 451 -19.12 11.33 3.09
N GLU A 452 -18.91 11.97 1.93
CA GLU A 452 -19.85 11.98 0.81
C GLU A 452 -20.10 10.58 0.26
N LEU A 453 -19.04 9.81 -0.04
CA LEU A 453 -19.14 8.46 -0.60
C LEU A 453 -19.84 7.50 0.37
N VAL A 454 -19.52 7.60 1.67
CA VAL A 454 -20.15 6.79 2.71
C VAL A 454 -21.64 7.18 2.84
N SER A 455 -21.95 8.47 2.87
CA SER A 455 -23.32 8.97 2.98
C SER A 455 -24.19 8.55 1.78
N GLU A 456 -23.61 8.55 0.57
CA GLU A 456 -24.28 8.07 -0.64
C GLU A 456 -24.59 6.56 -0.56
N CYS A 457 -23.65 5.75 -0.07
CA CYS A 457 -23.85 4.32 0.12
C CYS A 457 -24.92 4.01 1.19
N LEU A 458 -25.00 4.82 2.25
CA LEU A 458 -25.96 4.66 3.34
C LEU A 458 -27.37 5.17 2.98
N ARG A 459 -27.51 6.07 2.00
CA ARG A 459 -28.79 6.69 1.62
C ARG A 459 -29.79 5.68 1.03
N HIS A 460 -29.29 4.65 0.35
CA HIS A 460 -30.11 3.71 -0.41
C HIS A 460 -30.00 2.30 0.13
N ARG A 461 -31.11 1.54 0.04
CA ARG A 461 -31.13 0.10 0.39
C ARG A 461 -30.24 -0.74 -0.53
N GLN A 462 -29.96 -0.25 -1.74
CA GLN A 462 -29.11 -0.89 -2.74
C GLN A 462 -28.07 0.12 -3.22
N VAL A 463 -26.83 -0.32 -3.31
CA VAL A 463 -25.69 0.50 -3.74
C VAL A 463 -25.19 -0.02 -5.08
N SER A 464 -24.68 0.86 -5.95
CA SER A 464 -24.03 0.36 -7.17
C SER A 464 -22.67 -0.26 -6.84
N ARG A 465 -22.29 -1.32 -7.57
CA ARG A 465 -20.95 -1.94 -7.46
C ARG A 465 -19.85 -0.89 -7.69
N LYS A 466 -20.04 0.01 -8.66
CA LYS A 466 -19.08 1.08 -8.98
C LYS A 466 -18.89 2.07 -7.83
N GLN A 467 -19.97 2.47 -7.13
CA GLN A 467 -19.86 3.33 -5.94
C GLN A 467 -19.13 2.62 -4.80
N LEU A 468 -19.46 1.35 -4.54
CA LEU A 468 -18.81 0.57 -3.49
C LEU A 468 -17.33 0.34 -3.78
N ASP A 469 -16.98 0.07 -5.04
CA ASP A 469 -15.59 -0.07 -5.51
C ASP A 469 -14.80 1.24 -5.32
N LYS A 470 -15.39 2.39 -5.70
CA LYS A 470 -14.80 3.72 -5.47
C LYS A 470 -14.56 4.00 -3.98
N LEU A 471 -15.51 3.64 -3.13
CA LEU A 471 -15.39 3.79 -1.67
C LEU A 471 -14.31 2.87 -1.10
N LEU A 472 -14.31 1.59 -1.46
CA LEU A 472 -13.33 0.61 -1.03
C LEU A 472 -11.91 1.00 -1.45
N GLY A 473 -11.73 1.53 -2.67
CA GLY A 473 -10.44 2.05 -3.12
C GLY A 473 -9.94 3.23 -2.28
N LEU A 474 -10.83 4.16 -1.89
CA LEU A 474 -10.47 5.25 -1.00
C LEU A 474 -10.14 4.76 0.41
N LEU A 475 -10.98 3.87 0.98
CA LEU A 475 -10.74 3.28 2.29
C LEU A 475 -9.41 2.53 2.31
N GLN A 476 -9.13 1.68 1.33
CA GLN A 476 -7.87 0.95 1.24
C GLN A 476 -6.66 1.89 1.26
N TRP A 477 -6.72 3.01 0.54
CA TRP A 477 -5.67 4.02 0.55
C TRP A 477 -5.50 4.66 1.95
N ILE A 478 -6.60 5.05 2.62
CA ILE A 478 -6.59 5.62 3.98
C ILE A 478 -6.04 4.60 4.99
N LEU A 479 -6.43 3.33 4.88
CA LEU A 479 -6.04 2.26 5.79
C LEU A 479 -4.57 1.79 5.59
N HIS A 480 -3.82 2.39 4.67
CA HIS A 480 -2.36 2.31 4.69
C HIS A 480 -1.77 3.00 5.93
N GLY A 481 -2.31 4.15 6.33
CA GLY A 481 -1.90 4.87 7.55
C GLY A 481 -2.57 4.36 8.84
N MET A 482 -3.63 3.56 8.71
CA MET A 482 -4.40 3.03 9.84
C MET A 482 -4.65 1.52 9.67
N PRO A 483 -3.60 0.68 9.73
CA PRO A 483 -3.71 -0.74 9.42
C PRO A 483 -4.65 -1.50 10.38
N THR A 484 -4.79 -1.04 11.62
CA THR A 484 -5.69 -1.64 12.61
C THR A 484 -7.16 -1.53 12.24
N LEU A 485 -7.57 -0.73 11.24
CA LEU A 485 -8.97 -0.68 10.78
C LEU A 485 -9.24 -1.60 9.58
N ARG A 486 -8.22 -2.23 9.00
CA ARG A 486 -8.36 -3.09 7.81
C ARG A 486 -9.34 -4.26 7.99
N PRO A 487 -9.40 -4.95 9.15
CA PRO A 487 -10.31 -6.09 9.33
C PRO A 487 -11.79 -5.77 9.14
N TRP A 488 -12.19 -4.50 9.29
CA TRP A 488 -13.57 -4.04 9.11
C TRP A 488 -13.98 -3.96 7.64
N LEU A 489 -13.04 -4.00 6.69
CA LEU A 489 -13.37 -4.02 5.26
C LEU A 489 -13.91 -5.38 4.80
N SER A 490 -13.76 -6.45 5.57
CA SER A 490 -14.15 -7.81 5.17
C SER A 490 -15.59 -7.89 4.68
N SER A 491 -16.55 -7.37 5.47
CA SER A 491 -17.97 -7.43 5.09
C SER A 491 -18.30 -6.58 3.88
N LEU A 492 -17.61 -5.45 3.70
CA LEU A 492 -17.79 -4.61 2.51
C LEU A 492 -17.28 -5.31 1.24
N TYR A 493 -16.16 -6.03 1.33
CA TYR A 493 -15.69 -6.87 0.23
C TYR A 493 -16.64 -8.03 -0.04
N ASP A 494 -17.18 -8.68 1.00
CA ASP A 494 -18.17 -9.75 0.84
C ASP A 494 -19.42 -9.24 0.13
N ASP A 495 -19.96 -8.10 0.55
CA ASP A 495 -21.12 -7.49 -0.09
C ASP A 495 -20.81 -6.98 -1.50
N MET A 496 -19.58 -6.55 -1.79
CA MET A 496 -19.16 -6.19 -3.15
C MET A 496 -19.13 -7.41 -4.08
N HIS A 497 -18.76 -8.59 -3.58
CA HIS A 497 -18.70 -9.83 -4.37
C HIS A 497 -20.01 -10.64 -4.32
N ARG A 498 -20.98 -10.26 -3.49
CA ARG A 498 -22.29 -10.91 -3.39
C ARG A 498 -23.31 -10.23 -4.32
N PRO A 499 -23.56 -10.79 -5.53
CA PRO A 499 -24.55 -10.21 -6.44
C PRO A 499 -25.97 -10.26 -5.87
N LEU A 500 -26.80 -9.31 -6.31
CA LEU A 500 -28.21 -9.28 -5.94
C LEU A 500 -28.95 -10.43 -6.62
N GLY A 501 -29.71 -11.22 -5.86
CA GLY A 501 -30.62 -12.20 -6.42
C GLY A 501 -31.81 -11.53 -7.12
N THR A 502 -31.90 -11.66 -8.43
CA THR A 502 -33.00 -11.18 -9.28
C THR A 502 -33.97 -12.31 -9.61
N ASN A 503 -35.24 -11.98 -9.82
CA ASN A 503 -36.25 -12.97 -10.19
C ASN A 503 -36.26 -13.18 -11.70
N VAL A 504 -36.07 -14.42 -12.14
CA VAL A 504 -36.14 -14.86 -13.53
C VAL A 504 -37.17 -15.98 -13.60
N SER A 505 -38.01 -16.01 -14.62
CA SER A 505 -38.99 -17.09 -14.78
C SER A 505 -38.60 -18.04 -15.91
N ILE A 506 -38.82 -19.34 -15.71
CA ILE A 506 -38.62 -20.36 -16.73
C ILE A 506 -39.95 -21.08 -17.04
N ASN A 507 -40.06 -21.61 -18.27
CA ASN A 507 -41.18 -22.46 -18.65
C ASN A 507 -41.14 -23.77 -17.83
N PRO A 508 -42.27 -24.23 -17.23
CA PRO A 508 -42.28 -25.43 -16.40
C PRO A 508 -41.79 -26.69 -17.12
N THR A 509 -42.02 -26.78 -18.43
CA THR A 509 -41.56 -27.91 -19.27
C THR A 509 -40.03 -28.04 -19.31
N LEU A 510 -39.30 -26.94 -19.08
CA LEU A 510 -37.83 -26.91 -19.10
C LEU A 510 -37.22 -27.14 -17.72
N TRP A 511 -38.02 -27.19 -16.64
CA TRP A 511 -37.51 -27.32 -15.27
C TRP A 511 -36.77 -28.64 -15.03
N ALA A 512 -37.30 -29.74 -15.58
CA ALA A 512 -36.66 -31.06 -15.43
C ALA A 512 -35.22 -31.09 -15.98
N GLY A 513 -34.91 -30.25 -16.98
CA GLY A 513 -33.59 -30.14 -17.56
C GLY A 513 -32.68 -29.09 -16.90
N ILE A 514 -33.14 -28.32 -15.91
CA ILE A 514 -32.34 -27.21 -15.36
C ILE A 514 -31.03 -27.69 -14.73
N GLY A 515 -31.05 -28.90 -14.15
CA GLY A 515 -29.88 -29.49 -13.49
C GLY A 515 -28.69 -29.72 -14.43
N SER A 516 -28.90 -29.97 -15.73
CA SER A 516 -27.80 -30.14 -16.69
C SER A 516 -27.08 -28.84 -17.03
N HIS A 517 -27.68 -27.70 -16.71
CA HIS A 517 -27.08 -26.39 -16.90
C HIS A 517 -26.35 -25.89 -15.65
N LEU A 518 -26.32 -26.66 -14.55
CA LEU A 518 -25.74 -26.26 -13.28
C LEU A 518 -24.49 -27.08 -12.94
N ASP A 519 -23.50 -26.46 -12.31
CA ASP A 519 -22.42 -27.14 -11.58
C ASP A 519 -22.86 -27.54 -10.15
N GLU A 520 -21.99 -28.24 -9.42
CA GLU A 520 -22.30 -28.71 -8.05
C GLU A 520 -22.55 -27.55 -7.06
N GLU A 521 -22.01 -26.37 -7.34
CA GLU A 521 -22.22 -25.15 -6.57
C GLU A 521 -23.48 -24.36 -6.99
N LEU A 522 -24.31 -24.94 -7.86
CA LEU A 522 -25.53 -24.37 -8.43
C LEU A 522 -25.29 -23.13 -9.30
N ARG A 523 -24.15 -23.06 -9.99
CA ARG A 523 -23.86 -22.01 -10.97
C ARG A 523 -24.16 -22.49 -12.38
N PHE A 524 -24.72 -21.60 -13.18
CA PHE A 524 -25.06 -21.88 -14.57
C PHE A 524 -23.78 -22.03 -15.41
N THR A 525 -23.50 -23.22 -15.91
CA THR A 525 -22.38 -23.50 -16.84
C THR A 525 -22.74 -23.09 -18.27
N SER A 526 -24.03 -23.07 -18.59
CA SER A 526 -24.62 -22.65 -19.86
C SER A 526 -25.99 -22.00 -19.64
N PRO A 527 -26.44 -21.09 -20.53
CA PRO A 527 -27.74 -20.45 -20.42
C PRO A 527 -28.88 -21.44 -20.69
N PRO A 528 -29.86 -21.59 -19.77
CA PRO A 528 -31.05 -22.41 -20.03
C PRO A 528 -31.88 -21.84 -21.21
N PRO A 529 -32.53 -22.69 -22.02
CA PRO A 529 -33.30 -22.24 -23.17
C PRO A 529 -34.37 -21.20 -22.82
N GLY A 530 -34.45 -20.13 -23.63
CA GLY A 530 -35.44 -19.06 -23.45
C GLY A 530 -35.18 -18.16 -22.23
N THR A 531 -33.98 -18.21 -21.65
CA THR A 531 -33.54 -17.30 -20.58
C THR A 531 -32.29 -16.52 -20.98
N ALA A 532 -32.10 -15.32 -20.42
CA ALA A 532 -30.89 -14.52 -20.60
C ALA A 532 -29.93 -14.68 -19.41
N ILE A 533 -29.93 -15.84 -18.75
CA ILE A 533 -29.09 -16.10 -17.59
C ILE A 533 -27.65 -16.25 -18.05
N SER A 534 -26.75 -15.43 -17.51
CA SER A 534 -25.33 -15.47 -17.85
C SER A 534 -24.62 -16.69 -17.26
N LYS A 535 -23.57 -17.14 -17.95
CA LYS A 535 -22.66 -18.17 -17.42
C LYS A 535 -22.02 -17.68 -16.11
N GLY A 536 -21.99 -18.55 -15.10
CA GLY A 536 -21.47 -18.26 -13.77
C GLY A 536 -22.47 -17.65 -12.79
N ALA A 537 -23.68 -17.29 -13.24
CA ALA A 537 -24.77 -16.89 -12.35
C ALA A 537 -25.16 -18.04 -11.42
N LYS A 538 -25.55 -17.75 -10.17
CA LYS A 538 -25.89 -18.78 -9.18
C LYS A 538 -27.39 -18.87 -8.94
N LEU A 539 -27.97 -20.07 -9.00
CA LEU A 539 -29.35 -20.32 -8.58
C LEU A 539 -29.42 -20.29 -7.05
N LEU A 540 -30.26 -19.40 -6.51
CA LEU A 540 -30.44 -19.23 -5.06
C LEU A 540 -31.68 -19.92 -4.54
N SER A 541 -32.81 -19.76 -5.24
CA SER A 541 -34.08 -20.35 -4.85
C SER A 541 -35.02 -20.49 -6.03
N ALA A 542 -36.04 -21.34 -5.92
CA ALA A 542 -37.11 -21.46 -6.90
C ALA A 542 -38.44 -21.74 -6.20
N ARG A 543 -39.51 -21.02 -6.57
CA ARG A 543 -40.84 -21.08 -5.92
C ARG A 543 -40.78 -21.10 -4.39
N HIS A 544 -39.98 -20.20 -3.81
CA HIS A 544 -39.79 -20.06 -2.37
C HIS A 544 -39.04 -21.22 -1.67
N PHE A 545 -38.49 -22.19 -2.42
CA PHE A 545 -37.55 -23.16 -1.89
C PHE A 545 -36.12 -22.69 -2.11
N ASP A 546 -35.35 -22.55 -1.04
CA ASP A 546 -33.92 -22.23 -1.11
C ASP A 546 -33.15 -23.46 -1.61
N MET A 547 -32.19 -23.21 -2.50
CA MET A 547 -31.39 -24.24 -3.15
C MET A 547 -29.98 -24.27 -2.55
N HIS A 548 -29.58 -25.42 -2.04
CA HIS A 548 -28.23 -25.64 -1.49
C HIS A 548 -27.43 -26.64 -2.32
N THR A 549 -28.12 -27.62 -2.90
CA THR A 549 -27.56 -28.70 -3.72
C THR A 549 -28.43 -28.97 -4.94
N LYS A 550 -27.90 -29.65 -5.96
CA LYS A 550 -28.72 -30.07 -7.13
C LYS A 550 -29.89 -30.97 -6.75
N ALA A 551 -29.73 -31.75 -5.68
CA ALA A 551 -30.80 -32.60 -5.17
C ALA A 551 -32.01 -31.80 -4.68
N ASP A 552 -31.86 -30.51 -4.37
CA ASP A 552 -32.99 -29.67 -3.95
C ASP A 552 -33.94 -29.32 -5.11
N LEU A 553 -33.51 -29.45 -6.36
CA LEU A 553 -34.32 -29.14 -7.55
C LEU A 553 -35.62 -29.96 -7.61
N VAL A 554 -35.58 -31.20 -7.13
CA VAL A 554 -36.76 -32.10 -7.12
C VAL A 554 -37.80 -31.68 -6.09
N LYS A 555 -37.42 -30.87 -5.09
CA LYS A 555 -38.32 -30.36 -4.05
C LYS A 555 -39.23 -29.24 -4.58
N VAL A 556 -38.92 -28.66 -5.73
CA VAL A 556 -39.68 -27.56 -6.34
C VAL A 556 -40.93 -28.11 -7.02
N PRO A 557 -42.14 -27.77 -6.54
CA PRO A 557 -43.37 -28.27 -7.15
C PRO A 557 -43.53 -27.74 -8.57
N VAL A 558 -43.67 -28.63 -9.54
CA VAL A 558 -43.93 -28.26 -10.95
C VAL A 558 -45.45 -28.10 -11.13
N SER A 559 -45.88 -26.99 -11.71
CA SER A 559 -47.27 -26.78 -12.13
C SER A 559 -47.34 -26.16 -13.52
N THR A 560 -48.53 -25.94 -14.06
CA THR A 560 -48.74 -25.29 -15.37
C THR A 560 -48.26 -23.84 -15.42
N GLN A 561 -48.11 -23.18 -14.27
CA GLN A 561 -47.62 -21.80 -14.18
C GLN A 561 -46.09 -21.74 -14.27
N ARG A 562 -45.54 -20.64 -14.80
CA ARG A 562 -44.09 -20.42 -14.85
C ARG A 562 -43.43 -20.61 -13.48
N ILE A 563 -42.20 -21.11 -13.49
CA ILE A 563 -41.40 -21.29 -12.27
C ILE A 563 -40.52 -20.05 -12.10
N TRP A 564 -40.77 -19.31 -11.03
CA TRP A 564 -39.93 -18.17 -10.65
C TRP A 564 -38.71 -18.67 -9.89
N MET A 565 -37.55 -18.37 -10.42
CA MET A 565 -36.24 -18.63 -9.86
C MET A 565 -35.63 -17.31 -9.39
N ARG A 566 -34.86 -17.38 -8.30
CA ARG A 566 -34.01 -16.29 -7.85
C ARG A 566 -32.58 -16.60 -8.24
N VAL A 567 -32.00 -15.77 -9.10
CA VAL A 567 -30.67 -15.99 -9.69
C VAL A 567 -29.76 -14.82 -9.33
N ALA A 568 -28.55 -15.13 -8.87
CA ALA A 568 -27.54 -14.14 -8.51
C ALA A 568 -26.51 -14.02 -9.64
N ASP A 569 -26.65 -12.97 -10.44
CA ASP A 569 -25.77 -12.72 -11.59
C ASP A 569 -24.54 -11.88 -11.17
N PRO A 570 -23.30 -12.38 -11.32
CA PRO A 570 -22.08 -11.65 -10.95
C PRO A 570 -21.92 -10.31 -11.70
N THR A 571 -22.49 -10.20 -12.91
CA THR A 571 -22.47 -8.99 -13.75
C THR A 571 -23.44 -7.90 -13.28
N SER A 572 -24.36 -8.23 -12.37
CA SER A 572 -25.32 -7.28 -11.80
C SER A 572 -24.61 -6.02 -11.30
N SER A 573 -25.16 -4.84 -11.59
CA SER A 573 -24.55 -3.55 -11.23
C SER A 573 -24.89 -3.10 -9.80
N ARG A 574 -25.81 -3.79 -9.11
CA ARG A 574 -26.31 -3.43 -7.78
C ARG A 574 -25.87 -4.45 -6.72
N ARG A 575 -25.67 -3.96 -5.49
CA ARG A 575 -25.33 -4.72 -4.29
C ARG A 575 -26.27 -4.35 -3.15
N LYS A 576 -26.46 -5.28 -2.23
CA LYS A 576 -27.23 -5.08 -1.00
C LYS A 576 -26.26 -5.16 0.18
N LEU A 577 -26.21 -4.10 0.97
CA LEU A 577 -25.39 -4.07 2.18
C LEU A 577 -26.03 -4.92 3.28
N CYS A 578 -25.22 -5.71 3.96
CA CYS A 578 -25.56 -6.43 5.17
C CYS A 578 -25.50 -5.48 6.39
N PRO A 579 -26.11 -5.84 7.52
CA PRO A 579 -26.09 -5.01 8.73
C PRO A 579 -24.67 -4.65 9.20
N ASP A 580 -23.73 -5.61 9.19
CA ASP A 580 -22.32 -5.35 9.58
C ASP A 580 -21.69 -4.29 8.68
N SER A 581 -21.87 -4.37 7.36
CA SER A 581 -21.38 -3.35 6.44
C SER A 581 -22.02 -1.99 6.67
N VAL A 582 -23.32 -1.92 6.99
CA VAL A 582 -23.98 -0.65 7.34
C VAL A 582 -23.35 -0.04 8.60
N ASP A 583 -23.05 -0.85 9.61
CA ASP A 583 -22.43 -0.37 10.85
C ASP A 583 -20.97 0.04 10.64
N VAL A 584 -20.21 -0.69 9.83
CA VAL A 584 -18.87 -0.31 9.38
C VAL A 584 -18.91 1.05 8.67
N LEU A 585 -19.86 1.25 7.75
CA LEU A 585 -20.01 2.51 7.03
C LEU A 585 -20.38 3.65 7.97
N ARG A 586 -21.30 3.44 8.92
CA ARG A 586 -21.61 4.45 9.95
C ARG A 586 -20.41 4.81 10.81
N PHE A 587 -19.57 3.83 11.13
CA PHE A 587 -18.31 4.08 11.82
C PHE A 587 -17.39 4.99 11.00
N PHE A 588 -17.20 4.70 9.70
CA PHE A 588 -16.40 5.56 8.83
C PHE A 588 -17.04 6.93 8.59
N GLN A 589 -18.38 7.02 8.54
CA GLN A 589 -19.10 8.29 8.46
C GLN A 589 -18.78 9.16 9.68
N HIS A 590 -18.90 8.60 10.88
CA HIS A 590 -18.56 9.29 12.12
C HIS A 590 -17.09 9.69 12.17
N LEU A 591 -16.19 8.77 11.78
CA LEU A 591 -14.76 9.05 11.72
C LEU A 591 -14.47 10.21 10.74
N SER A 592 -15.16 10.27 9.61
CA SER A 592 -15.02 11.36 8.64
C SER A 592 -15.69 12.67 9.07
N SER A 593 -16.62 12.65 10.03
CA SER A 593 -17.27 13.88 10.53
C SER A 593 -16.52 14.54 11.69
N VAL A 594 -15.54 13.86 12.27
CA VAL A 594 -14.72 14.39 13.38
C VAL A 594 -13.33 14.78 12.87
N GLU A 595 -12.64 15.61 13.65
CA GLU A 595 -11.24 15.96 13.37
C GLU A 595 -10.35 14.71 13.42
N TRP A 596 -9.52 14.55 12.39
CA TRP A 596 -8.61 13.41 12.28
C TRP A 596 -7.36 13.73 13.06
N ARG A 597 -7.17 13.03 14.17
CA ARG A 597 -5.97 13.20 14.99
C ARG A 597 -4.72 12.78 14.22
N PRO A 598 -3.65 13.60 14.25
CA PRO A 598 -2.37 13.22 13.67
C PRO A 598 -1.85 11.91 14.26
N ARG A 599 -1.14 11.14 13.45
CA ARG A 599 -0.57 9.84 13.79
C ARG A 599 0.95 9.93 13.85
N PRO A 600 1.63 9.29 14.82
CA PRO A 600 3.09 9.40 14.92
C PRO A 600 3.81 8.77 13.73
N LEU A 601 4.83 9.46 13.21
CA LEU A 601 5.76 8.97 12.19
C LEU A 601 6.73 7.94 12.75
N ARG A 602 7.34 8.23 13.92
CA ARG A 602 8.27 7.31 14.59
C ARG A 602 7.64 5.93 14.74
N PRO A 603 8.29 4.78 14.52
CA PRO A 603 7.69 3.48 14.76
C PRO A 603 7.48 3.22 16.27
N PRO A 604 6.54 2.35 16.68
CA PRO A 604 6.42 1.92 18.07
C PRO A 604 7.70 1.20 18.54
N ALA A 605 8.04 1.34 19.83
CA ALA A 605 9.26 0.72 20.37
C ALA A 605 9.04 -0.78 20.60
N LEU A 606 10.01 -1.61 20.20
CA LEU A 606 9.99 -3.04 20.49
C LEU A 606 10.26 -3.26 21.98
N VAL A 607 9.39 -4.03 22.63
CA VAL A 607 9.54 -4.40 24.04
C VAL A 607 10.58 -5.51 24.14
N ALA A 608 11.55 -5.34 25.03
CA ALA A 608 12.49 -6.38 25.41
C ALA A 608 11.76 -7.43 26.28
N MET A 609 11.17 -8.45 25.65
CA MET A 609 10.56 -9.61 26.29
C MET A 609 10.51 -10.77 25.31
N GLU A 610 10.23 -11.97 25.80
CA GLU A 610 9.90 -13.13 24.96
C GLU A 610 8.45 -13.53 25.23
N SER A 611 7.71 -13.95 24.20
CA SER A 611 6.41 -14.57 24.41
C SER A 611 6.10 -15.59 23.33
N ALA A 612 5.33 -16.61 23.71
CA ALA A 612 4.77 -17.60 22.81
C ALA A 612 3.35 -17.95 23.26
N ALA A 613 2.50 -18.30 22.31
CA ALA A 613 1.17 -18.77 22.60
C ALA A 613 0.71 -19.80 21.56
N ASP A 614 -0.17 -20.68 22.00
CA ASP A 614 -0.66 -21.82 21.24
C ASP A 614 -2.13 -22.09 21.58
N ALA A 615 -2.78 -22.90 20.76
CA ALA A 615 -4.11 -23.40 20.99
C ALA A 615 -4.25 -24.83 20.47
N PHE A 616 -5.16 -25.59 21.05
CA PHE A 616 -5.57 -26.88 20.51
C PHE A 616 -7.07 -26.88 20.19
N GLY A 617 -7.47 -27.75 19.26
CA GLY A 617 -8.87 -28.03 18.96
C GLY A 617 -9.07 -29.53 18.73
N LYS A 618 -10.03 -30.14 19.43
CA LYS A 618 -10.36 -31.55 19.30
C LYS A 618 -11.84 -31.79 19.55
N GLY A 619 -12.59 -32.07 18.49
CA GLY A 619 -14.05 -32.21 18.61
C GLY A 619 -14.67 -30.88 19.05
N ASP A 620 -15.50 -30.90 20.08
CA ASP A 620 -16.13 -29.69 20.64
C ASP A 620 -15.27 -28.95 21.68
N GLN A 621 -14.08 -29.48 22.00
CA GLN A 621 -13.17 -28.89 22.97
C GLN A 621 -12.06 -28.11 22.29
N CYS A 622 -11.71 -26.96 22.88
CA CYS A 622 -10.50 -26.23 22.53
C CYS A 622 -9.87 -25.59 23.77
N GLY A 623 -8.63 -25.15 23.64
CA GLY A 623 -7.94 -24.45 24.70
C GLY A 623 -6.90 -23.49 24.16
N ILE A 624 -6.54 -22.51 24.96
CA ILE A 624 -5.47 -21.55 24.66
C ILE A 624 -4.46 -21.53 25.79
N GLY A 625 -3.20 -21.37 25.45
CA GLY A 625 -2.09 -21.28 26.39
C GLY A 625 -1.04 -20.31 25.90
N GLY A 626 -0.31 -19.71 26.83
CA GLY A 626 0.79 -18.83 26.46
C GLY A 626 1.51 -18.23 27.66
N TRP A 627 2.66 -17.64 27.38
CA TRP A 627 3.54 -17.08 28.41
C TRP A 627 4.29 -15.85 27.89
N LEU A 628 4.68 -14.99 28.83
CA LEU A 628 5.45 -13.77 28.63
C LEU A 628 6.60 -13.78 29.63
N ARG A 629 7.84 -13.71 29.13
CA ARG A 629 9.05 -13.67 29.95
C ARG A 629 9.71 -12.31 29.84
N PHE A 630 9.80 -11.63 30.98
CA PHE A 630 10.46 -10.33 31.10
C PHE A 630 11.97 -10.49 31.36
N PRO A 631 12.80 -9.48 31.05
CA PRO A 631 14.24 -9.51 31.33
C PRO A 631 14.59 -9.70 32.81
N SER A 632 13.67 -9.36 33.71
CA SER A 632 13.79 -9.60 35.15
C SER A 632 13.71 -11.09 35.54
N GLY A 633 13.40 -11.98 34.59
CA GLY A 633 13.13 -13.40 34.84
C GLY A 633 11.68 -13.68 35.25
N ARG A 634 10.86 -12.65 35.50
CA ARG A 634 9.43 -12.82 35.79
C ARG A 634 8.72 -13.40 34.57
N THR A 635 7.91 -14.44 34.79
CA THR A 635 7.12 -15.09 33.74
C THR A 635 5.64 -15.00 34.07
N ILE A 636 4.88 -14.27 33.25
CA ILE A 636 3.42 -14.26 33.30
C ILE A 636 2.91 -15.31 32.32
N TRP A 637 1.87 -16.05 32.68
CA TRP A 637 1.35 -17.11 31.81
C TRP A 637 -0.16 -17.24 31.93
N PHE A 638 -0.79 -17.82 30.93
CA PHE A 638 -2.22 -18.11 30.92
C PHE A 638 -2.49 -19.47 30.31
N SER A 639 -3.62 -20.05 30.72
CA SER A 639 -4.13 -21.33 30.24
C SER A 639 -5.63 -21.34 30.48
N GLN A 640 -6.41 -21.72 29.47
CA GLN A 640 -7.86 -21.83 29.59
C GLN A 640 -8.42 -22.82 28.57
N LEU A 641 -9.27 -23.73 29.07
CA LEU A 641 -10.07 -24.64 28.27
C LEU A 641 -11.46 -24.05 28.00
N PHE A 642 -11.99 -24.33 26.83
CA PHE A 642 -13.30 -23.88 26.36
C PHE A 642 -14.05 -25.01 25.66
N ASP A 643 -15.35 -24.78 25.53
CA ASP A 643 -16.24 -25.54 24.66
C ASP A 643 -16.68 -24.64 23.51
N VAL A 644 -16.81 -25.20 22.30
CA VAL A 644 -17.29 -24.49 21.09
C VAL A 644 -18.62 -23.75 21.34
N GLN A 645 -19.50 -24.27 22.20
CA GLN A 645 -20.76 -23.63 22.56
C GLN A 645 -20.57 -22.27 23.24
N GLN A 646 -19.47 -22.05 23.97
CA GLN A 646 -19.18 -20.77 24.63
C GLN A 646 -18.93 -19.66 23.60
N PHE A 647 -18.27 -19.98 22.48
CA PHE A 647 -18.09 -19.04 21.36
C PHE A 647 -19.41 -18.79 20.62
N THR A 648 -20.20 -19.83 20.44
CA THR A 648 -21.54 -19.72 19.82
C THR A 648 -22.47 -18.83 20.64
N ALA A 649 -22.42 -18.93 21.99
CA ALA A 649 -23.18 -18.07 22.90
C ALA A 649 -22.78 -16.59 22.79
N LEU A 650 -21.54 -16.30 22.37
CA LEU A 650 -21.06 -14.95 22.07
C LEU A 650 -21.39 -14.48 20.64
N GLY A 651 -22.12 -15.29 19.87
CA GLY A 651 -22.48 -15.00 18.48
C GLY A 651 -21.32 -15.17 17.50
N ILE A 652 -20.27 -15.91 17.87
CA ILE A 652 -19.12 -16.19 17.01
C ILE A 652 -19.43 -17.48 16.22
N PRO A 653 -19.47 -17.44 14.88
CA PRO A 653 -19.85 -18.59 14.07
C PRO A 653 -18.65 -19.53 13.86
N VAL A 654 -18.24 -20.21 14.94
CA VAL A 654 -17.26 -21.30 14.90
C VAL A 654 -17.92 -22.62 14.48
N GLN A 655 -17.11 -23.53 13.94
CA GLN A 655 -17.52 -24.87 13.52
C GLN A 655 -17.64 -25.80 14.74
N SER A 656 -18.47 -26.85 14.61
CA SER A 656 -18.67 -27.84 15.67
C SER A 656 -17.41 -28.65 16.00
N ASP A 657 -16.54 -28.85 15.01
CA ASP A 657 -15.19 -29.39 15.21
C ASP A 657 -14.19 -28.23 15.31
N ALA A 658 -13.69 -27.99 16.51
CA ALA A 658 -12.76 -26.93 16.83
C ALA A 658 -11.46 -27.00 16.00
N ASN A 659 -11.04 -28.19 15.56
CA ASN A 659 -9.83 -28.32 14.75
C ASN A 659 -9.94 -27.57 13.41
N LEU A 660 -11.16 -27.42 12.87
CA LEU A 660 -11.40 -26.73 11.60
C LEU A 660 -11.19 -25.20 11.70
N ASP A 661 -11.22 -24.65 12.92
CA ASP A 661 -11.03 -23.23 13.21
C ASP A 661 -9.74 -22.97 14.02
N ILE A 662 -8.77 -23.89 14.00
CA ILE A 662 -7.55 -23.82 14.83
C ILE A 662 -6.80 -22.48 14.76
N SER A 663 -6.61 -21.92 13.56
CA SER A 663 -5.95 -20.60 13.41
C SER A 663 -6.71 -19.47 14.11
N SER A 664 -8.02 -19.61 14.32
CA SER A 664 -8.84 -18.64 15.06
C SER A 664 -8.56 -18.70 16.55
N TYR A 665 -8.45 -19.90 17.12
CA TYR A 665 -8.11 -20.10 18.53
C TYR A 665 -6.67 -19.70 18.83
N GLU A 666 -5.74 -19.98 17.92
CA GLU A 666 -4.37 -19.48 18.07
C GLU A 666 -4.29 -17.96 17.97
N THR A 667 -5.04 -17.33 17.06
CA THR A 667 -5.14 -15.87 17.01
C THR A 667 -5.74 -15.31 18.31
N LEU A 668 -6.69 -16.02 18.93
CA LEU A 668 -7.20 -15.68 20.26
C LEU A 668 -6.09 -15.79 21.33
N ALA A 669 -5.28 -16.85 21.32
CA ALA A 669 -4.15 -17.01 22.23
C ALA A 669 -3.17 -15.82 22.10
N GLN A 670 -2.88 -15.39 20.87
CA GLN A 670 -2.09 -14.18 20.62
C GLN A 670 -2.76 -12.90 21.15
N CYS A 671 -4.09 -12.79 21.10
CA CYS A 671 -4.79 -11.67 21.74
C CYS A 671 -4.57 -11.65 23.27
N PHE A 672 -4.50 -12.83 23.89
CA PHE A 672 -4.24 -12.95 25.32
C PHE A 672 -2.80 -12.65 25.71
N VAL A 673 -1.82 -12.85 24.81
CA VAL A 673 -0.46 -12.32 24.99
C VAL A 673 -0.50 -10.80 25.14
N LEU A 674 -1.17 -10.11 24.22
CA LEU A 674 -1.32 -8.65 24.27
C LEU A 674 -2.08 -8.19 25.53
N LEU A 675 -3.19 -8.85 25.86
CA LEU A 675 -3.99 -8.50 27.03
C LEU A 675 -3.23 -8.71 28.35
N ALA A 676 -2.52 -9.83 28.49
CA ALA A 676 -1.71 -10.11 29.67
C ALA A 676 -0.63 -9.04 29.83
N PHE A 677 0.10 -8.70 28.75
CA PHE A 677 1.06 -7.60 28.77
C PHE A 677 0.41 -6.28 29.18
N TRP A 678 -0.68 -5.88 28.52
CA TRP A 678 -1.34 -4.60 28.80
C TRP A 678 -1.81 -4.49 30.25
N LYS A 679 -2.33 -5.58 30.83
CA LYS A 679 -2.79 -5.60 32.22
C LYS A 679 -1.63 -5.57 33.22
N CYS A 680 -0.49 -6.14 32.89
CA CYS A 680 0.68 -6.18 33.77
C CYS A 680 1.59 -4.94 33.63
N SER A 681 1.66 -4.33 32.45
CA SER A 681 2.65 -3.31 32.10
C SER A 681 2.04 -1.96 31.71
N GLY A 682 0.73 -1.88 31.52
CA GLY A 682 0.02 -0.65 31.14
C GLY A 682 -0.03 -0.41 29.63
N ALA A 683 -0.69 0.70 29.26
CA ALA A 683 -0.84 1.13 27.88
C ALA A 683 0.41 1.89 27.41
N GLY A 684 0.73 1.80 26.12
CA GLY A 684 1.87 2.50 25.54
C GLY A 684 2.06 2.14 24.08
N ARG A 685 2.78 3.01 23.34
CA ARG A 685 3.04 2.81 21.92
C ARG A 685 4.19 1.84 21.68
N LEU A 686 3.87 0.55 21.80
CA LEU A 686 4.82 -0.56 21.92
C LEU A 686 4.55 -1.67 20.90
N VAL A 687 5.57 -2.45 20.59
CA VAL A 687 5.47 -3.71 19.83
C VAL A 687 5.90 -4.85 20.73
N LEU A 688 5.09 -5.91 20.81
CA LEU A 688 5.43 -7.13 21.54
C LEU A 688 5.89 -8.20 20.56
N PRO A 689 7.09 -8.77 20.75
CA PRO A 689 7.49 -9.96 20.02
C PRO A 689 6.67 -11.15 20.54
N ALA A 690 6.01 -11.87 19.63
CA ALA A 690 5.22 -13.04 19.96
C ALA A 690 5.51 -14.19 18.99
N LEU A 691 5.50 -15.42 19.50
CA LEU A 691 5.78 -16.62 18.71
C LEU A 691 4.50 -17.45 18.51
N SER A 692 4.36 -18.00 17.31
CA SER A 692 3.29 -18.93 16.91
C SER A 692 3.85 -19.93 15.90
N ASP A 693 3.44 -21.19 16.00
CA ASP A 693 3.81 -22.24 15.05
C ASP A 693 2.84 -22.37 13.88
N ASN A 694 1.61 -21.85 14.02
CA ASN A 694 0.65 -21.71 12.93
C ASN A 694 0.91 -20.49 12.06
N SER A 695 1.36 -20.76 10.83
CA SER A 695 1.57 -19.71 9.83
C SER A 695 0.30 -18.91 9.51
N GLY A 696 -0.90 -19.47 9.73
CA GLY A 696 -2.16 -18.75 9.59
C GLY A 696 -2.33 -17.66 10.63
N ALA A 697 -2.12 -17.96 11.91
CA ALA A 697 -2.17 -17.01 13.01
C ALA A 697 -1.05 -15.95 12.90
N GLU A 698 0.19 -16.39 12.65
CA GLU A 698 1.34 -15.52 12.38
C GLU A 698 1.02 -14.49 11.28
N ALA A 699 0.55 -14.98 10.12
CA ALA A 699 0.28 -14.12 8.97
C ALA A 699 -0.83 -13.11 9.26
N VAL A 700 -1.93 -13.50 9.92
CA VAL A 700 -3.04 -12.57 10.18
C VAL A 700 -2.74 -11.57 11.29
N CYS A 701 -1.96 -11.95 12.31
CA CYS A 701 -1.51 -11.02 13.35
C CYS A 701 -0.60 -9.92 12.76
N ASN A 702 0.25 -10.26 11.80
CA ASN A 702 1.12 -9.27 11.15
C ASN A 702 0.43 -8.47 10.04
N LYS A 703 -0.45 -9.10 9.26
CA LYS A 703 -1.16 -8.46 8.14
C LYS A 703 -2.33 -7.59 8.63
N LEU A 704 -2.88 -7.92 9.80
CA LEU A 704 -4.10 -7.34 10.37
C LEU A 704 -5.27 -7.39 9.38
N TYR A 705 -5.41 -8.48 8.62
CA TYR A 705 -6.50 -8.65 7.67
C TYR A 705 -6.66 -10.10 7.20
N THR A 706 -7.92 -10.56 7.18
CA THR A 706 -8.38 -11.77 6.48
C THR A 706 -9.86 -11.60 6.14
N SER A 707 -10.34 -12.21 5.06
CA SER A 707 -11.78 -12.29 4.74
C SER A 707 -12.45 -13.54 5.30
N LYS A 708 -11.68 -14.51 5.82
CA LYS A 708 -12.22 -15.78 6.33
C LYS A 708 -12.87 -15.56 7.70
N VAL A 709 -14.11 -16.01 7.83
CA VAL A 709 -14.88 -16.07 9.09
C VAL A 709 -14.76 -17.51 9.64
N PRO A 710 -14.54 -17.73 10.96
CA PRO A 710 -14.59 -16.74 12.04
C PRO A 710 -13.28 -15.98 12.30
N LEU A 711 -12.15 -16.36 11.71
CA LEU A 711 -10.81 -15.76 11.94
C LEU A 711 -10.80 -14.22 11.89
N ASN A 712 -11.51 -13.60 10.94
CA ASN A 712 -11.63 -12.15 10.82
C ASN A 712 -12.14 -11.48 12.11
N LEU A 713 -13.05 -12.12 12.85
CA LEU A 713 -13.60 -11.59 14.11
C LEU A 713 -12.53 -11.53 15.19
N PHE A 714 -11.66 -12.53 15.27
CA PHE A 714 -10.51 -12.56 16.19
C PHE A 714 -9.49 -11.49 15.83
N VAL A 715 -9.19 -11.30 14.53
CA VAL A 715 -8.30 -10.23 14.06
C VAL A 715 -8.90 -8.84 14.34
N ARG A 716 -10.21 -8.63 14.11
CA ARG A 716 -10.91 -7.41 14.54
C ARG A 716 -10.69 -7.17 16.03
N LYS A 717 -10.73 -8.22 16.84
CA LYS A 717 -10.57 -8.12 18.29
C LYS A 717 -9.14 -7.78 18.71
N LEU A 718 -8.14 -8.42 18.09
CA LEU A 718 -6.73 -8.03 18.22
C LEU A 718 -6.52 -6.56 17.90
N CYS A 719 -7.07 -6.09 16.77
CA CYS A 719 -6.97 -4.69 16.37
C CYS A 719 -7.66 -3.71 17.33
N MET A 720 -8.81 -4.08 17.89
CA MET A 720 -9.47 -3.30 18.93
C MET A 720 -8.58 -3.17 20.17
N TRP A 721 -8.01 -4.28 20.63
CA TRP A 721 -7.12 -4.26 21.80
C TRP A 721 -5.85 -3.47 21.55
N SER A 722 -5.29 -3.59 20.36
CA SER A 722 -4.14 -2.81 19.95
C SER A 722 -4.45 -1.31 19.92
N ALA A 723 -5.62 -0.93 19.39
CA ALA A 723 -6.06 0.46 19.38
C ALA A 723 -6.32 1.04 20.78
N LEU A 724 -6.81 0.23 21.73
CA LEU A 724 -7.11 0.66 23.10
C LEU A 724 -5.86 0.76 23.98
N SER A 725 -4.94 -0.19 23.84
CA SER A 725 -3.71 -0.24 24.65
C SER A 725 -2.57 0.57 24.05
N GLY A 726 -2.61 0.87 22.75
CA GLY A 726 -1.45 1.40 22.00
C GLY A 726 -0.40 0.34 21.66
N VAL A 727 -0.58 -0.90 22.13
CA VAL A 727 0.37 -2.00 21.99
C VAL A 727 0.03 -2.80 20.73
N SER A 728 1.03 -3.25 19.97
CA SER A 728 0.87 -4.07 18.77
C SER A 728 1.67 -5.36 18.90
N LEU A 729 1.31 -6.38 18.11
CA LEU A 729 2.06 -7.63 18.05
C LEU A 729 2.95 -7.65 16.82
N GLU A 730 4.16 -8.18 16.99
CA GLU A 730 5.02 -8.66 15.92
C GLU A 730 5.17 -10.17 16.09
N CYS A 731 4.38 -10.92 15.31
CA CYS A 731 4.32 -12.36 15.42
C CYS A 731 5.38 -13.00 14.53
N SER A 732 6.15 -13.95 15.04
CA SER A 732 7.17 -14.68 14.28
C SER A 732 6.95 -16.18 14.40
N HIS A 733 7.31 -16.91 13.34
CA HIS A 733 7.20 -18.36 13.33
C HIS A 733 8.17 -19.03 14.32
N ILE A 734 7.64 -19.94 15.14
CA ILE A 734 8.41 -20.93 15.90
C ILE A 734 8.07 -22.34 15.38
N ALA A 735 9.02 -23.27 15.38
CA ALA A 735 8.70 -24.66 15.03
C ALA A 735 7.89 -25.29 16.17
N GLY A 736 6.85 -26.08 15.87
CA GLY A 736 5.99 -26.69 16.89
C GLY A 736 6.76 -27.49 17.95
N GLU A 737 7.80 -28.23 17.55
CA GLU A 737 8.72 -28.95 18.47
C GLU A 737 9.51 -28.05 19.45
N LYS A 738 9.44 -26.73 19.27
CA LYS A 738 10.06 -25.73 20.15
C LYS A 738 9.02 -24.90 20.91
N ASN A 739 7.73 -25.14 20.67
CA ASN A 739 6.61 -24.43 21.30
C ASN A 739 6.02 -25.20 22.50
N ASP A 740 6.73 -26.20 23.02
CA ASP A 740 6.27 -27.14 24.06
C ASP A 740 5.60 -26.46 25.27
N ASP A 741 6.13 -25.32 25.72
CA ASP A 741 5.56 -24.59 26.86
C ASP A 741 4.18 -24.03 26.57
N ALA A 742 3.98 -23.46 25.38
CA ALA A 742 2.68 -22.90 25.00
C ALA A 742 1.68 -24.01 24.66
N ASP A 743 2.13 -25.07 23.97
CA ASP A 743 1.32 -26.25 23.67
C ASP A 743 0.82 -26.92 24.97
N PHE A 744 1.73 -27.19 25.92
CA PHE A 744 1.38 -27.73 27.24
C PHE A 744 0.35 -26.85 27.96
N LEU A 745 0.58 -25.54 28.01
CA LEU A 745 -0.35 -24.61 28.66
C LEU A 745 -1.71 -24.58 27.97
N SER A 746 -1.77 -24.79 26.66
CA SER A 746 -3.04 -24.80 25.93
C SER A 746 -3.93 -25.98 26.31
N GLN A 747 -3.32 -27.11 26.69
CA GLN A 747 -4.00 -28.36 27.05
C GLN A 747 -4.11 -28.59 28.57
N TRP A 748 -3.52 -27.73 29.39
CA TRP A 748 -3.47 -27.94 30.84
C TRP A 748 -4.87 -27.89 31.48
N ASN A 749 -5.19 -28.94 32.25
CA ASN A 749 -6.50 -29.19 32.85
C ASN A 749 -6.72 -28.50 34.21
N GLY A 750 -5.74 -27.73 34.70
CA GLY A 750 -5.80 -27.06 36.00
C GLY A 750 -5.20 -27.84 37.18
N ASP A 751 -4.66 -29.05 36.96
CA ASP A 751 -3.97 -29.81 38.00
C ASP A 751 -2.61 -29.18 38.34
N ALA A 752 -2.51 -28.61 39.55
CA ALA A 752 -1.29 -27.96 40.02
C ALA A 752 -0.08 -28.91 40.12
N SER A 753 -0.30 -30.23 40.25
CA SER A 753 0.78 -31.21 40.36
C SER A 753 1.51 -31.44 39.04
N THR A 754 0.87 -31.18 37.90
CA THR A 754 1.45 -31.32 36.57
C THR A 754 2.08 -30.03 36.05
N LEU A 755 1.88 -28.91 36.74
CA LEU A 755 2.36 -27.60 36.31
C LEU A 755 3.88 -27.50 36.53
N PRO A 756 4.69 -27.22 35.48
CA PRO A 756 6.12 -27.06 35.63
C PRO A 756 6.50 -25.96 36.64
N SER A 757 7.56 -26.18 37.42
CA SER A 757 7.99 -25.26 38.50
C SER A 757 8.30 -23.82 38.05
N ARG A 758 8.55 -23.60 36.75
CA ARG A 758 8.74 -22.27 36.14
C ARG A 758 7.45 -21.45 36.04
N PHE A 759 6.27 -22.09 36.09
CA PHE A 759 4.98 -21.43 36.04
C PHE A 759 4.37 -21.38 37.44
N ARG A 760 4.49 -20.22 38.09
CA ARG A 760 3.94 -20.01 39.44
C ARG A 760 2.47 -19.64 39.35
N SER A 761 1.63 -20.21 40.20
CA SER A 761 0.18 -19.92 40.22
C SER A 761 -0.15 -18.45 40.47
N GLU A 762 0.71 -17.73 41.23
CA GLU A 762 0.59 -16.29 41.50
C GLU A 762 0.81 -15.40 40.27
N ASP A 763 1.54 -15.90 39.27
CA ASP A 763 1.82 -15.19 38.01
C ASP A 763 0.83 -15.57 36.89
N ARG A 764 -0.20 -16.39 37.20
CA ARG A 764 -1.21 -16.78 36.22
C ARG A 764 -2.13 -15.60 35.91
N PHE A 765 -2.16 -15.19 34.64
CA PHE A 765 -3.14 -14.27 34.10
C PHE A 765 -4.48 -14.97 33.89
N SER A 766 -5.53 -14.43 34.52
CA SER A 766 -6.89 -14.99 34.42
C SER A 766 -7.51 -14.69 33.05
N VAL A 767 -8.03 -15.73 32.41
CA VAL A 767 -8.69 -15.66 31.11
C VAL A 767 -10.19 -15.66 31.31
N ASP A 768 -10.84 -14.55 30.95
CA ASP A 768 -12.29 -14.42 30.94
C ASP A 768 -12.75 -14.13 29.50
N LEU A 769 -13.31 -15.14 28.83
CA LEU A 769 -13.72 -15.05 27.43
C LEU A 769 -14.88 -14.04 27.23
N PRO A 770 -16.00 -14.10 27.99
CA PRO A 770 -17.05 -13.07 27.88
C PRO A 770 -16.57 -11.64 28.15
N ALA A 771 -15.76 -11.42 29.19
CA ALA A 771 -15.28 -10.07 29.53
C ALA A 771 -14.27 -9.52 28.51
N SER A 772 -13.43 -10.39 27.93
CA SER A 772 -12.50 -10.00 26.86
C SER A 772 -13.21 -9.82 25.51
N TRP A 773 -14.30 -10.53 25.25
CA TRP A 773 -15.04 -10.37 24.00
C TRP A 773 -15.97 -9.13 24.03
N ASN A 774 -16.63 -8.88 25.16
CA ASN A 774 -17.55 -7.74 25.32
C ASN A 774 -16.86 -6.63 26.11
N VAL A 775 -16.19 -5.71 25.40
CA VAL A 775 -15.40 -4.66 26.05
C VAL A 775 -16.34 -3.67 26.74
N ALA A 776 -16.44 -3.75 28.06
CA ALA A 776 -17.17 -2.78 28.87
C ALA A 776 -16.23 -1.68 29.38
N PHE A 777 -16.56 -0.43 29.09
CA PHE A 777 -15.93 0.73 29.71
C PHE A 777 -16.74 1.11 30.92
N SER A 778 -16.23 0.79 32.12
CA SER A 778 -16.75 1.30 33.38
C SER A 778 -15.79 2.31 33.95
N VAL A 779 -16.26 3.53 34.20
CA VAL A 779 -15.50 4.50 35.01
C VAL A 779 -15.63 4.06 36.46
N SER A 780 -14.52 3.84 37.15
CA SER A 780 -14.49 3.45 38.57
C SER A 780 -13.77 4.50 39.41
N LEU A 781 -14.19 4.66 40.66
CA LEU A 781 -13.56 5.57 41.62
C LEU A 781 -12.33 4.94 42.26
N PHE A 782 -11.24 5.70 42.34
CA PHE A 782 -10.05 5.32 43.09
C PHE A 782 -9.64 6.43 44.08
N PRO A 783 -9.49 6.13 45.38
CA PRO A 783 -9.82 4.85 46.01
C PRO A 783 -11.34 4.59 46.00
N GLN A 784 -11.78 3.33 46.15
CA GLN A 784 -13.19 2.95 45.99
C GLN A 784 -14.18 3.72 46.91
N HIS A 785 -13.68 4.33 47.98
CA HIS A 785 -14.45 5.14 48.93
C HIS A 785 -14.45 6.65 48.62
N ALA A 786 -13.86 7.08 47.50
CA ALA A 786 -13.90 8.48 47.07
C ALA A 786 -15.35 8.90 46.77
N LYS A 787 -15.74 10.13 47.15
CA LYS A 787 -17.05 10.71 46.85
C LYS A 787 -16.94 11.65 45.65
N LEU A 788 -17.77 11.42 44.62
CA LEU A 788 -17.97 12.37 43.53
C LEU A 788 -19.16 13.27 43.81
N LEU A 789 -19.06 14.54 43.43
CA LEU A 789 -20.17 15.49 43.43
C LEU A 789 -21.12 15.32 42.23
N TRP A 790 -20.85 14.34 41.37
CA TRP A 790 -21.59 14.05 40.14
C TRP A 790 -21.69 12.53 39.91
N LYS A 791 -22.68 12.09 39.13
CA LYS A 791 -22.88 10.66 38.82
C LYS A 791 -21.91 10.20 37.74
N LEU A 792 -21.25 9.08 37.95
CA LEU A 792 -20.43 8.43 36.92
C LEU A 792 -21.25 8.19 35.64
N PRO A 793 -20.65 8.29 34.45
CA PRO A 793 -21.34 7.94 33.21
C PRO A 793 -21.74 6.46 33.27
N ALA A 794 -22.89 6.12 32.66
CA ALA A 794 -23.30 4.72 32.55
C ALA A 794 -22.21 3.88 31.87
N SER A 795 -22.06 2.62 32.28
CA SER A 795 -21.15 1.68 31.62
C SER A 795 -21.55 1.48 30.17
N TYR A 796 -20.60 1.62 29.24
CA TYR A 796 -20.84 1.40 27.81
C TYR A 796 -20.13 0.13 27.34
N THR A 797 -20.83 -0.73 26.61
CA THR A 797 -20.26 -1.96 26.02
C THR A 797 -19.96 -1.73 24.52
N LEU A 798 -18.72 -1.97 24.08
CA LEU A 798 -18.36 -2.04 22.66
C LEU A 798 -18.31 -3.50 22.18
N GLY A 799 -19.19 -3.85 21.24
CA GLY A 799 -19.27 -5.15 20.58
C GLY A 799 -20.55 -5.26 19.74
N PRO A 800 -20.69 -6.28 18.86
CA PRO A 800 -21.96 -6.54 18.19
C PRO A 800 -22.99 -6.92 19.25
N SER A 801 -23.87 -5.99 19.65
CA SER A 801 -25.00 -6.35 20.49
C SER A 801 -26.01 -7.12 19.63
N SER A 802 -26.01 -8.44 19.78
CA SER A 802 -27.08 -9.31 19.25
C SER A 802 -28.39 -9.19 20.05
N ALA A 803 -28.49 -8.25 20.99
CA ALA A 803 -29.71 -8.01 21.74
C ALA A 803 -30.51 -6.85 21.14
N LYS A 804 -31.49 -7.18 20.30
CA LYS A 804 -32.73 -6.39 20.28
C LYS A 804 -33.30 -6.47 21.71
N PRO A 805 -33.62 -5.36 22.38
CA PRO A 805 -34.48 -5.46 23.55
C PRO A 805 -35.79 -6.08 23.08
N ALA A 806 -36.16 -7.21 23.69
CA ALA A 806 -37.49 -7.77 23.53
C ALA A 806 -38.48 -6.65 23.87
N LYS A 807 -39.36 -6.30 22.93
CA LYS A 807 -40.56 -5.53 23.25
C LYS A 807 -41.35 -6.38 24.24
N GLN A 808 -41.30 -6.03 25.51
CA GLN A 808 -42.42 -6.34 26.40
C GLN A 808 -43.58 -5.44 25.97
N LEU A 809 -44.70 -6.11 25.69
CA LEU A 809 -46.04 -5.66 25.30
C LEU A 809 -46.28 -4.14 25.18
#